data_AF-Q2HVE0-F1
#
_entry.id   AF-Q2HVE0-F1
#
_cell.length_a   1.000
_cell.length_b   1.000
_cell.length_c   1.000
_cell.angle_alpha   90.00
_cell.angle_beta   90.00
_cell.angle_gamma   90.00
#
_symmetry.space_group_name_H-M   'P 1'
#
loop_
_entity.id
_entity.type
_entity.pdbx_description
1 polymer ?
#
loop_
_entity_poly.entity_id
_entity_poly.type
_entity_poly.pdbx_seq_one_letter_code
_entity_poly.pdbx_strand_id
1 'polypeptide(L)'
;MIMFYCLRDEVELIEEIVKCLSSKLNLMYQSELTDLVGIEERIADLESLLCLDSTADVLVIGIWGMGGIGKTTLAAAVYNRLCFEYEGSCFMANITEESEKHGMIYLKNKILSILLKENDLHIGTPIGVPPYVKRRLARKKVLLVLDDINDLEHLENLVGGLDWFGSGSRIIVTTRDKQVLGKRVNCTYEAKALQSDDAIKLFIMNAFEHGCLDMEWIELSRRVIHYANGNPLALKVLGSFLYGKSKIEWESQLQKLKKMPHAKIQNVLRLSYDRLDREEKNIFLYIACLLKGYEVQQIIALLDACGFSTIIGLRVLKDKALIIEAKGSGRSIVSMHDLIQEMGWEIVREECVEDPGKRSRLWDPNDVHQVLTNNTGTKAIKSITLNVSKFDELHLSPQVFGRMQQLKFLKFTQHYGDEKILYLPQGLESLPNDLLLFQWVSYPLKSLPQSFCAENLVELKLTWSRVEKLWDGIQNIQHLKKIDLSYSKYLLDLPDFSKASNLEEIELFGCKSLLNVHPSILRLNKLVRLNLFYCKALTSLRSDTHLRSLRDLFLSGCSRLEDFSVTSDNMKDLALSSTAINELPSSIGSLKNLETLTLDFCKSLNKLPNEVIDLRSLRALYVHGCTQLDASNLHILLSGLASLETLKLEECRNLSEIPDNISLLSSLRELLLKETDIERFPASIKHLSKLEKLDVKGCRRLQNMPELPPSLKELYATDCSSLETVMFNWNASDLLQLQAYKLHTQFQNCVNLDELSLRAIEVNAQVNMKKLAYNHLSTLGSKFLDGPVDVIYPGSKVPEWLMYRTTEASVTVDFSSAPKSKFVGFIFCVVAGQLPSDDKNFIGCDCYLETGNGEKVSLGSMDTWTSIHSSEFFSDHIFMWYDELCCLQNSKPEKENMDELMASYIPKVSFEFFAQSGNTWKKRENNMIRGCGVCPIYDTEYFDFIKQMELELEMTLQSIANERSAQCNDKKEKLGPKQPCKKFFPPFQTGIWKSATQGLKDILFL
;
A
#
# COMPACT_ATOMS: atom_id res chain seq x y z
N MET A 1 -70.89 -25.55 -35.46
CA MET A 1 -70.04 -24.69 -34.62
C MET A 1 -68.74 -25.45 -34.32
N ILE A 2 -67.90 -25.63 -35.35
CA ILE A 2 -66.59 -26.27 -35.29
C ILE A 2 -65.66 -25.36 -36.08
N MET A 3 -64.65 -24.78 -35.43
CA MET A 3 -63.33 -24.39 -35.96
C MET A 3 -62.74 -23.32 -35.05
N PHE A 4 -61.70 -23.68 -34.30
CA PHE A 4 -60.46 -22.89 -34.18
C PHE A 4 -59.42 -23.83 -33.54
N TYR A 5 -58.74 -24.57 -34.40
CA TYR A 5 -57.55 -25.34 -34.03
C TYR A 5 -56.39 -24.37 -33.83
N CYS A 6 -55.66 -24.56 -32.72
CA CYS A 6 -54.38 -23.93 -32.43
C CYS A 6 -53.36 -24.17 -33.56
N LEU A 7 -52.94 -23.10 -34.22
CA LEU A 7 -51.66 -23.05 -34.92
C LEU A 7 -50.63 -22.56 -33.89
N ARG A 8 -49.89 -23.49 -33.25
CA ARG A 8 -48.53 -23.17 -32.80
C ARG A 8 -47.73 -22.95 -34.07
N ASP A 9 -47.08 -21.80 -34.19
CA ASP A 9 -46.29 -21.46 -35.37
C ASP A 9 -45.20 -22.53 -35.52
N GLU A 10 -45.17 -23.23 -36.66
CA GLU A 10 -44.15 -24.27 -36.94
C GLU A 10 -42.74 -23.67 -36.84
N VAL A 11 -42.61 -22.35 -37.04
CA VAL A 11 -41.35 -21.60 -36.86
C VAL A 11 -40.87 -21.63 -35.41
N GLU A 12 -41.75 -21.39 -34.43
CA GLU A 12 -41.37 -21.43 -33.00
C GLU A 12 -40.96 -22.84 -32.56
N LEU A 13 -41.66 -23.87 -33.06
CA LEU A 13 -41.32 -25.26 -32.78
C LEU A 13 -39.97 -25.66 -33.39
N ILE A 14 -39.69 -25.22 -34.61
CA ILE A 14 -38.40 -25.44 -35.27
C ILE A 14 -37.29 -24.68 -34.54
N GLU A 15 -37.53 -23.45 -34.09
CA GLU A 15 -36.57 -22.68 -33.29
C GLU A 15 -36.27 -23.36 -31.94
N GLU A 16 -37.27 -23.89 -31.24
CA GLU A 16 -37.05 -24.68 -30.02
C GLU A 16 -36.23 -25.95 -30.28
N ILE A 17 -36.50 -26.66 -31.38
CA ILE A 17 -35.75 -27.85 -31.79
C ILE A 17 -34.30 -27.48 -32.11
N VAL A 18 -34.07 -26.39 -32.86
CA VAL A 18 -32.73 -25.90 -33.19
C VAL A 18 -31.99 -25.44 -31.94
N LYS A 19 -32.63 -24.72 -31.02
CA LYS A 19 -32.05 -24.36 -29.70
C LYS A 19 -31.66 -25.59 -28.89
N CYS A 20 -32.52 -26.61 -28.86
CA CYS A 20 -32.29 -27.86 -28.13
C CYS A 20 -31.16 -28.70 -28.76
N LEU A 21 -31.08 -28.75 -30.09
CA LEU A 21 -29.98 -29.42 -30.79
C LEU A 21 -28.66 -28.65 -30.64
N SER A 22 -28.69 -27.32 -30.70
CA SER A 22 -27.51 -26.48 -30.50
C SER A 22 -26.99 -26.59 -29.07
N SER A 23 -27.85 -26.64 -28.05
CA SER A 23 -27.42 -26.83 -26.66
C SER A 23 -26.80 -28.21 -26.42
N LYS A 24 -27.32 -29.27 -27.06
CA LYS A 24 -26.73 -30.62 -27.03
C LYS A 24 -25.42 -30.73 -27.79
N LEU A 25 -25.26 -30.02 -28.91
CA LEU A 25 -24.00 -29.94 -29.66
C LEU A 25 -22.94 -29.10 -28.91
N ASN A 26 -23.35 -28.03 -28.22
CA ASN A 26 -22.47 -27.20 -27.39
C ASN A 26 -21.83 -28.00 -26.24
N LEU A 27 -22.56 -28.96 -25.65
CA LEU A 27 -22.03 -29.88 -24.64
C LEU A 27 -20.90 -30.78 -25.18
N MET A 28 -20.89 -31.10 -26.48
CA MET A 28 -19.79 -31.88 -27.09
C MET A 28 -18.52 -31.04 -27.29
N TYR A 29 -18.64 -29.74 -27.61
CA TYR A 29 -17.49 -28.85 -27.86
C TYR A 29 -16.81 -28.33 -26.58
N GLN A 30 -17.50 -28.32 -25.44
CA GLN A 30 -16.87 -28.00 -24.14
C GLN A 30 -15.75 -28.99 -23.75
N SER A 31 -15.71 -30.19 -24.35
CA SER A 31 -14.71 -31.20 -24.05
C SER A 31 -13.28 -30.81 -24.47
N GLU A 32 -13.09 -29.94 -25.47
CA GLU A 32 -11.76 -29.47 -25.93
C GLU A 32 -11.19 -28.31 -25.09
N LEU A 33 -12.01 -27.66 -24.24
CA LEU A 33 -11.57 -26.55 -23.37
C LEU A 33 -11.02 -27.03 -22.02
N THR A 34 -11.08 -28.33 -21.73
CA THR A 34 -10.69 -28.93 -20.43
C THR A 34 -9.18 -28.81 -20.12
N ASP A 35 -8.36 -28.53 -21.13
CA ASP A 35 -6.90 -28.39 -21.00
C ASP A 35 -6.42 -26.97 -20.69
N LEU A 36 -7.33 -25.99 -20.59
CA LEU A 36 -6.98 -24.61 -20.28
C LEU A 36 -6.96 -24.36 -18.77
N VAL A 37 -5.94 -23.64 -18.30
CA VAL A 37 -5.68 -23.42 -16.88
C VAL A 37 -5.86 -21.93 -16.55
N GLY A 38 -6.64 -21.63 -15.52
CA GLY A 38 -6.80 -20.27 -14.99
C GLY A 38 -7.46 -19.29 -15.96
N ILE A 39 -8.29 -19.78 -16.89
CA ILE A 39 -8.87 -18.95 -17.96
C ILE A 39 -10.30 -18.50 -17.66
N GLU A 40 -11.00 -19.20 -16.78
CA GLU A 40 -12.43 -19.02 -16.48
C GLU A 40 -12.73 -17.65 -15.88
N GLU A 41 -11.92 -17.20 -14.93
CA GLU A 41 -12.02 -15.84 -14.36
C GLU A 41 -11.78 -14.78 -15.44
N ARG A 42 -10.81 -15.01 -16.33
CA ARG A 42 -10.48 -14.08 -17.43
C ARG A 42 -11.58 -14.04 -18.49
N ILE A 43 -12.22 -15.18 -18.74
CA ILE A 43 -13.39 -15.29 -19.62
C ILE A 43 -14.54 -14.51 -18.99
N ALA A 44 -14.82 -14.69 -17.70
CA ALA A 44 -15.86 -13.94 -17.00
C ALA A 44 -15.61 -12.42 -17.04
N ASP A 45 -14.37 -11.99 -16.83
CA ASP A 45 -13.97 -10.58 -16.98
C ASP A 45 -14.26 -10.07 -18.40
N LEU A 46 -13.85 -10.82 -19.44
CA LEU A 46 -14.04 -10.42 -20.83
C LEU A 46 -15.52 -10.47 -21.25
N GLU A 47 -16.29 -11.45 -20.77
CA GLU A 47 -17.74 -11.56 -20.95
C GLU A 47 -18.47 -10.37 -20.31
N SER A 48 -18.05 -9.94 -19.11
CA SER A 48 -18.61 -8.75 -18.47
C SER A 48 -18.41 -7.49 -19.33
N LEU A 49 -17.25 -7.36 -19.99
CA LEU A 49 -16.97 -6.26 -20.91
C LEU A 49 -17.80 -6.35 -22.21
N LEU A 50 -18.14 -7.57 -22.66
CA LEU A 50 -19.03 -7.80 -23.81
C LEU A 50 -20.51 -7.48 -23.49
N CYS A 51 -20.88 -7.49 -22.20
CA CYS A 51 -22.23 -7.31 -21.69
C CYS A 51 -22.56 -5.89 -21.16
N LEU A 52 -21.68 -4.89 -21.37
CA LEU A 52 -21.91 -3.51 -20.90
C LEU A 52 -23.30 -2.97 -21.31
N ASP A 53 -24.07 -2.51 -20.32
CA ASP A 53 -25.45 -2.03 -20.45
C ASP A 53 -25.62 -1.07 -21.64
N SER A 54 -26.52 -1.45 -22.53
CA SER A 54 -26.57 -1.07 -23.93
C SER A 54 -26.94 0.40 -24.17
N THR A 55 -25.94 1.22 -24.50
CA THR A 55 -26.11 2.46 -25.28
C THR A 55 -25.41 2.42 -26.65
N ALA A 56 -24.55 1.42 -26.90
CA ALA A 56 -23.82 1.25 -28.16
C ALA A 56 -24.27 -0.01 -28.93
N ASP A 57 -24.67 0.17 -30.19
CA ASP A 57 -25.14 -0.91 -31.08
C ASP A 57 -24.02 -1.93 -31.44
N VAL A 58 -22.76 -1.50 -31.54
CA VAL A 58 -21.61 -2.35 -31.90
C VAL A 58 -20.45 -2.09 -30.95
N LEU A 59 -19.84 -3.15 -30.40
CA LEU A 59 -18.74 -3.06 -29.44
C LEU A 59 -17.45 -3.68 -30.00
N VAL A 60 -16.35 -2.95 -29.88
CA VAL A 60 -14.99 -3.40 -30.20
C VAL A 60 -14.17 -3.45 -28.92
N ILE A 61 -13.66 -4.63 -28.57
CA ILE A 61 -12.80 -4.87 -27.40
C ILE A 61 -11.38 -5.18 -27.87
N GLY A 62 -10.40 -4.50 -27.27
CA GLY A 62 -8.99 -4.76 -27.50
C GLY A 62 -8.36 -5.58 -26.38
N ILE A 63 -7.79 -6.73 -26.68
CA ILE A 63 -6.97 -7.54 -25.76
C ILE A 63 -5.50 -7.19 -26.01
N TRP A 64 -4.85 -6.60 -25.02
CA TRP A 64 -3.48 -6.10 -25.12
C TRP A 64 -2.57 -6.73 -24.05
N GLY A 65 -1.28 -6.93 -24.36
CA GLY A 65 -0.29 -7.44 -23.41
C GLY A 65 0.93 -8.07 -24.05
N MET A 66 1.87 -8.53 -23.21
CA MET A 66 3.17 -9.09 -23.58
C MET A 66 3.05 -10.31 -24.52
N GLY A 67 4.10 -10.56 -25.32
CA GLY A 67 4.22 -11.79 -26.11
C GLY A 67 4.13 -13.06 -25.25
N GLY A 68 3.37 -14.06 -25.71
CA GLY A 68 3.23 -15.34 -25.02
C GLY A 68 2.34 -15.34 -23.76
N ILE A 69 1.69 -14.22 -23.42
CA ILE A 69 0.85 -14.09 -22.22
C ILE A 69 -0.53 -14.78 -22.31
N GLY A 70 -0.90 -15.33 -23.48
CA GLY A 70 -2.16 -16.06 -23.67
C GLY A 70 -3.32 -15.26 -24.31
N LYS A 71 -3.06 -14.11 -24.95
CA LYS A 71 -4.10 -13.29 -25.61
C LYS A 71 -4.93 -14.06 -26.64
N THR A 72 -4.26 -14.73 -27.57
CA THR A 72 -4.89 -15.55 -28.61
C THR A 72 -5.73 -16.67 -28.01
N THR A 73 -5.23 -17.31 -26.94
CA THR A 73 -5.93 -18.37 -26.22
C THR A 73 -7.20 -17.86 -25.54
N LEU A 74 -7.14 -16.70 -24.88
CA LEU A 74 -8.31 -16.06 -24.28
C LEU A 74 -9.36 -15.70 -25.33
N ALA A 75 -8.94 -15.08 -26.44
CA ALA A 75 -9.84 -14.73 -27.53
C ALA A 75 -10.49 -15.96 -28.17
N ALA A 76 -9.74 -17.06 -28.34
CA ALA A 76 -10.25 -18.32 -28.87
C ALA A 76 -11.25 -18.99 -27.92
N ALA A 77 -10.97 -19.00 -26.61
CA ALA A 77 -11.87 -19.57 -25.62
C ALA A 77 -13.23 -18.84 -25.57
N VAL A 78 -13.21 -17.51 -25.58
CA VAL A 78 -14.44 -16.70 -25.66
C VAL A 78 -15.16 -16.89 -26.99
N TYR A 79 -14.43 -16.95 -28.11
CA TYR A 79 -15.02 -17.21 -29.42
C TYR A 79 -15.77 -18.55 -29.44
N ASN A 80 -15.13 -19.63 -28.99
CA ASN A 80 -15.73 -20.98 -29.00
C ASN A 80 -16.97 -21.06 -28.11
N ARG A 81 -17.02 -20.28 -27.02
CA ARG A 81 -18.16 -20.24 -26.10
C ARG A 81 -19.34 -19.45 -26.67
N LEU A 82 -19.08 -18.36 -27.40
CA LEU A 82 -20.11 -17.42 -27.85
C LEU A 82 -20.49 -17.54 -29.33
N CYS A 83 -19.71 -18.19 -30.19
CA CYS A 83 -19.87 -18.13 -31.65
C CYS A 83 -21.24 -18.58 -32.17
N PHE A 84 -21.95 -19.44 -31.43
CA PHE A 84 -23.28 -19.94 -31.77
C PHE A 84 -24.41 -18.96 -31.45
N GLU A 85 -24.15 -17.92 -30.63
CA GLU A 85 -25.14 -16.88 -30.29
C GLU A 85 -25.22 -15.74 -31.31
N TYR A 86 -24.45 -15.83 -32.39
CA TYR A 86 -24.30 -14.81 -33.43
C TYR A 86 -24.62 -15.40 -34.81
N GLU A 87 -25.23 -14.59 -35.68
CA GLU A 87 -25.66 -15.01 -37.02
C GLU A 87 -24.49 -15.21 -38.00
N GLY A 88 -23.39 -14.51 -37.75
CA GLY A 88 -22.11 -14.67 -38.44
C GLY A 88 -20.96 -14.60 -37.44
N SER A 89 -20.08 -15.59 -37.46
CA SER A 89 -18.92 -15.65 -36.58
C SER A 89 -17.65 -15.96 -37.39
N CYS A 90 -16.55 -15.27 -37.09
CA CYS A 90 -15.27 -15.48 -37.75
C CYS A 90 -14.12 -15.28 -36.77
N PHE A 91 -13.21 -16.26 -36.70
CA PHE A 91 -11.92 -16.13 -36.03
C PHE A 91 -10.82 -16.07 -37.09
N MET A 92 -10.13 -14.93 -37.16
CA MET A 92 -9.00 -14.75 -38.08
C MET A 92 -7.69 -14.72 -37.29
N ALA A 93 -6.95 -15.83 -37.36
CA ALA A 93 -5.67 -16.02 -36.69
C ALA A 93 -4.52 -15.28 -37.40
N ASN A 94 -3.53 -14.79 -36.63
CA ASN A 94 -2.24 -14.29 -37.13
C ASN A 94 -2.34 -13.31 -38.31
N ILE A 95 -3.17 -12.28 -38.18
CA ILE A 95 -3.48 -11.34 -39.28
C ILE A 95 -2.23 -10.70 -39.87
N THR A 96 -1.26 -10.36 -39.03
CA THR A 96 -0.04 -9.70 -39.53
C THR A 96 0.75 -10.63 -40.47
N GLU A 97 0.99 -11.88 -40.07
CA GLU A 97 1.72 -12.84 -40.91
C GLU A 97 0.94 -13.19 -42.18
N GLU A 98 -0.38 -13.37 -42.07
CA GLU A 98 -1.24 -13.65 -43.22
C GLU A 98 -1.35 -12.46 -44.19
N SER A 99 -1.27 -11.23 -43.68
CA SER A 99 -1.29 -10.02 -44.50
C SER A 99 0.00 -9.85 -45.31
N GLU A 100 1.14 -10.22 -44.74
CA GLU A 100 2.44 -10.21 -45.42
C GLU A 100 2.50 -11.28 -46.53
N LYS A 101 1.88 -12.45 -46.30
CA LYS A 101 1.84 -13.56 -47.27
C LYS A 101 0.86 -13.35 -48.42
N HIS A 102 -0.35 -12.88 -48.14
CA HIS A 102 -1.47 -12.90 -49.09
C HIS A 102 -2.06 -11.52 -49.40
N GLY A 103 -1.67 -10.49 -48.66
CA GLY A 103 -2.17 -9.12 -48.81
C GLY A 103 -3.50 -8.86 -48.10
N MET A 104 -3.74 -7.60 -47.74
CA MET A 104 -4.92 -7.18 -46.96
C MET A 104 -6.27 -7.41 -47.68
N ILE A 105 -6.29 -7.30 -49.02
CA ILE A 105 -7.51 -7.50 -49.81
C ILE A 105 -8.00 -8.95 -49.69
N TYR A 106 -7.06 -9.90 -49.70
CA TYR A 106 -7.39 -11.32 -49.53
C TYR A 106 -8.02 -11.60 -48.17
N LEU A 107 -7.42 -11.08 -47.08
CA LEU A 107 -7.94 -11.29 -45.73
C LEU A 107 -9.34 -10.70 -45.56
N LYS A 108 -9.55 -9.50 -46.08
CA LYS A 108 -10.85 -8.84 -46.07
C LYS A 108 -11.91 -9.65 -46.80
N ASN A 109 -11.60 -10.14 -48.00
CA ASN A 109 -12.51 -11.01 -48.77
C ASN A 109 -12.83 -12.30 -48.02
N LYS A 110 -11.82 -12.91 -47.38
CA LYS A 110 -11.97 -14.14 -46.58
C LYS A 110 -12.84 -13.92 -45.34
N ILE A 111 -12.68 -12.81 -44.63
CA ILE A 111 -13.54 -12.49 -43.47
C ILE A 111 -14.98 -12.28 -43.93
N LEU A 112 -15.18 -11.49 -44.99
CA LEU A 112 -16.51 -11.16 -45.49
C LEU A 112 -17.24 -12.38 -46.05
N SER A 113 -16.53 -13.30 -46.74
CA SER A 113 -17.11 -14.55 -47.24
C SER A 113 -17.62 -15.43 -46.09
N ILE A 114 -16.84 -15.55 -45.00
CA ILE A 114 -17.23 -16.32 -43.82
C ILE A 114 -18.44 -15.69 -43.12
N LEU A 115 -18.42 -14.38 -42.87
CA LEU A 115 -19.51 -13.67 -42.18
C LEU A 115 -20.83 -13.68 -42.98
N LEU A 116 -20.74 -13.63 -44.32
CA LEU A 116 -21.91 -13.66 -45.20
C LEU A 116 -22.35 -15.08 -45.58
N LYS A 117 -21.52 -16.10 -45.33
CA LYS A 117 -21.70 -17.50 -45.77
C LYS A 117 -21.81 -17.60 -47.30
N GLU A 118 -20.98 -16.84 -48.01
CA GLU A 118 -20.93 -16.80 -49.49
C GLU A 118 -19.53 -17.12 -49.98
N ASN A 119 -19.42 -18.14 -50.84
CA ASN A 119 -18.17 -18.45 -51.53
C ASN A 119 -17.94 -17.43 -52.67
N ASP A 120 -16.68 -17.08 -52.95
CA ASP A 120 -16.24 -16.25 -54.09
C ASP A 120 -16.63 -14.75 -54.08
N LEU A 121 -16.65 -14.12 -52.90
CA LEU A 121 -16.73 -12.66 -52.77
C LEU A 121 -15.43 -11.97 -53.23
N HIS A 122 -15.42 -11.45 -54.46
CA HIS A 122 -14.30 -10.65 -54.99
C HIS A 122 -14.54 -9.15 -54.82
N ILE A 123 -14.11 -8.59 -53.69
CA ILE A 123 -14.10 -7.14 -53.49
C ILE A 123 -12.72 -6.63 -53.87
N GLY A 124 -12.64 -5.87 -54.97
CA GLY A 124 -11.39 -5.30 -55.48
C GLY A 124 -11.00 -3.95 -54.86
N THR A 125 -11.77 -3.44 -53.90
CA THR A 125 -11.52 -2.11 -53.31
C THR A 125 -10.71 -2.21 -52.01
N PRO A 126 -9.52 -1.58 -51.94
CA PRO A 126 -8.71 -1.60 -50.72
C PRO A 126 -9.42 -0.86 -49.56
N ILE A 127 -10.10 0.25 -49.85
CA ILE A 127 -10.81 1.08 -48.87
C ILE A 127 -12.32 0.81 -48.93
N GLY A 128 -12.96 0.61 -47.77
CA GLY A 128 -14.41 0.45 -47.68
C GLY A 128 -14.93 -0.92 -48.16
N VAL A 129 -16.20 -1.20 -47.93
CA VAL A 129 -16.91 -2.34 -48.55
C VAL A 129 -17.98 -1.82 -49.50
N PRO A 130 -18.30 -2.54 -50.59
CA PRO A 130 -19.38 -2.17 -51.48
C PRO A 130 -20.69 -1.94 -50.71
N PRO A 131 -21.52 -0.93 -51.08
CA PRO A 131 -22.72 -0.58 -50.32
C PRO A 131 -23.68 -1.75 -50.08
N TYR A 132 -23.75 -2.72 -50.99
CA TYR A 132 -24.58 -3.91 -50.83
C TYR A 132 -24.07 -4.86 -49.74
N VAL A 133 -22.75 -5.03 -49.60
CA VAL A 133 -22.12 -5.82 -48.53
C VAL A 133 -22.35 -5.16 -47.18
N LYS A 134 -22.14 -3.84 -47.12
CA LYS A 134 -22.36 -3.03 -45.92
C LYS A 134 -23.80 -3.15 -45.40
N ARG A 135 -24.81 -3.00 -46.28
CA ARG A 135 -26.23 -3.12 -45.90
C ARG A 135 -26.60 -4.50 -45.37
N ARG A 136 -25.90 -5.55 -45.81
CA ARG A 136 -26.16 -6.93 -45.35
C ARG A 136 -25.56 -7.19 -43.99
N LEU A 137 -24.30 -6.78 -43.78
CA LEU A 137 -23.64 -6.90 -42.48
C LEU A 137 -24.30 -6.02 -41.41
N ALA A 138 -24.79 -4.83 -41.79
CA ALA A 138 -25.54 -3.93 -40.91
C ALA A 138 -26.88 -4.50 -40.40
N ARG A 139 -27.33 -5.63 -40.96
CA ARG A 139 -28.56 -6.34 -40.54
C ARG A 139 -28.26 -7.64 -39.79
N LYS A 140 -26.99 -7.98 -39.58
CA LYS A 140 -26.57 -9.22 -38.93
C LYS A 140 -25.90 -8.93 -37.60
N LYS A 141 -26.21 -9.76 -36.60
CA LYS A 141 -25.47 -9.82 -35.33
C LYS A 141 -24.20 -10.67 -35.54
N VAL A 142 -23.02 -10.03 -35.49
CA VAL A 142 -21.73 -10.66 -35.83
C VAL A 142 -20.78 -10.76 -34.64
N LEU A 143 -20.07 -11.88 -34.52
CA LEU A 143 -18.88 -12.04 -33.65
C LEU A 143 -17.61 -12.15 -34.49
N LEU A 144 -16.73 -11.18 -34.41
CA LEU A 144 -15.48 -11.16 -35.18
C LEU A 144 -14.27 -11.12 -34.25
N VAL A 145 -13.35 -12.07 -34.38
CA VAL A 145 -12.07 -12.07 -33.67
C VAL A 145 -10.93 -11.86 -34.65
N LEU A 146 -10.13 -10.83 -34.40
CA LEU A 146 -8.99 -10.44 -35.19
C LEU A 146 -7.71 -10.60 -34.35
N ASP A 147 -6.93 -11.64 -34.61
CA ASP A 147 -5.78 -11.99 -33.80
C ASP A 147 -4.46 -11.47 -34.38
N ASP A 148 -3.59 -10.97 -33.49
CA ASP A 148 -2.26 -10.41 -33.75
C ASP A 148 -2.28 -9.28 -34.79
N ILE A 149 -3.07 -8.23 -34.52
CA ILE A 149 -3.01 -6.98 -35.32
C ILE A 149 -1.89 -6.09 -34.78
N ASN A 150 -1.04 -5.61 -35.69
CA ASN A 150 0.14 -4.83 -35.34
C ASN A 150 0.20 -3.44 -36.00
N ASP A 151 -0.79 -3.09 -36.83
CA ASP A 151 -0.93 -1.80 -37.48
C ASP A 151 -2.38 -1.31 -37.33
N LEU A 152 -2.55 -0.03 -36.99
CA LEU A 152 -3.85 0.62 -36.93
C LEU A 152 -4.53 0.60 -38.31
N GLU A 153 -3.79 0.83 -39.39
CA GLU A 153 -4.35 0.84 -40.76
C GLU A 153 -4.94 -0.54 -41.12
N HIS A 154 -4.31 -1.62 -40.67
CA HIS A 154 -4.84 -2.98 -40.85
C HIS A 154 -6.19 -3.14 -40.13
N LEU A 155 -6.31 -2.65 -38.89
CA LEU A 155 -7.56 -2.67 -38.16
C LEU A 155 -8.64 -1.82 -38.87
N GLU A 156 -8.29 -0.62 -39.34
CA GLU A 156 -9.21 0.25 -40.06
C GLU A 156 -9.70 -0.34 -41.39
N ASN A 157 -8.83 -1.07 -42.09
CA ASN A 157 -9.17 -1.72 -43.36
C ASN A 157 -10.08 -2.94 -43.19
N LEU A 158 -9.93 -3.69 -42.10
CA LEU A 158 -10.70 -4.91 -41.82
C LEU A 158 -12.05 -4.62 -41.16
N VAL A 159 -12.09 -3.66 -40.23
CA VAL A 159 -13.30 -3.33 -39.46
C VAL A 159 -14.06 -2.15 -40.06
N GLY A 160 -13.38 -1.26 -40.80
CA GLY A 160 -14.03 -0.09 -41.39
C GLY A 160 -14.72 0.78 -40.35
N GLY A 161 -15.93 1.28 -40.66
CA GLY A 161 -16.77 2.02 -39.71
C GLY A 161 -17.64 1.08 -38.87
N LEU A 162 -17.99 1.46 -37.63
CA LEU A 162 -18.91 0.69 -36.78
C LEU A 162 -20.30 0.48 -37.43
N ASP A 163 -20.63 1.28 -38.44
CA ASP A 163 -21.83 1.15 -39.28
C ASP A 163 -21.78 0.00 -40.30
N TRP A 164 -20.72 -0.80 -40.30
CA TRP A 164 -20.64 -2.03 -41.08
C TRP A 164 -21.46 -3.17 -40.47
N PHE A 165 -21.65 -3.18 -39.16
CA PHE A 165 -22.22 -4.31 -38.43
C PHE A 165 -23.58 -3.97 -37.82
N GLY A 166 -24.45 -4.97 -37.67
CA GLY A 166 -25.77 -4.80 -37.07
C GLY A 166 -25.71 -4.68 -35.54
N SER A 167 -26.79 -4.18 -34.95
CA SER A 167 -26.91 -4.05 -33.49
C SER A 167 -26.69 -5.39 -32.78
N GLY A 168 -25.97 -5.36 -31.66
CA GLY A 168 -25.56 -6.55 -30.91
C GLY A 168 -24.26 -7.20 -31.40
N SER A 169 -23.58 -6.64 -32.41
CA SER A 169 -22.31 -7.19 -32.90
C SER A 169 -21.15 -6.93 -31.93
N ARG A 170 -20.19 -7.86 -31.88
CA ARG A 170 -19.00 -7.83 -31.02
C ARG A 170 -17.74 -8.12 -31.82
N ILE A 171 -16.72 -7.29 -31.66
CA ILE A 171 -15.43 -7.44 -32.33
C ILE A 171 -14.35 -7.50 -31.26
N ILE A 172 -13.52 -8.55 -31.29
CA ILE A 172 -12.40 -8.73 -30.37
C ILE A 172 -11.11 -8.61 -31.18
N VAL A 173 -10.20 -7.74 -30.75
CA VAL A 173 -8.91 -7.51 -31.40
C VAL A 173 -7.81 -7.89 -30.44
N THR A 174 -6.90 -8.79 -30.79
CA THR A 174 -5.69 -9.04 -29.98
C THR A 174 -4.50 -8.29 -30.57
N THR A 175 -3.69 -7.69 -29.69
CA THR A 175 -2.49 -6.96 -30.11
C THR A 175 -1.42 -6.95 -29.02
N ARG A 176 -0.17 -6.71 -29.44
CA ARG A 176 0.96 -6.43 -28.53
C ARG A 176 1.20 -4.93 -28.35
N ASP A 177 0.58 -4.11 -29.20
CA ASP A 177 0.76 -2.66 -29.23
C ASP A 177 -0.56 -1.95 -28.94
N LYS A 178 -0.61 -1.27 -27.80
CA LYS A 178 -1.80 -0.56 -27.35
C LYS A 178 -2.20 0.57 -28.32
N GLN A 179 -1.26 1.12 -29.10
CA GLN A 179 -1.55 2.19 -30.06
C GLN A 179 -2.46 1.72 -31.20
N VAL A 180 -2.39 0.43 -31.55
CA VAL A 180 -3.24 -0.19 -32.59
C VAL A 180 -4.72 -0.14 -32.22
N LEU A 181 -5.05 -0.13 -30.92
CA LEU A 181 -6.43 -0.10 -30.46
C LEU A 181 -7.10 1.26 -30.70
N GLY A 182 -6.31 2.34 -30.78
CA GLY A 182 -6.77 3.67 -31.20
C GLY A 182 -8.03 4.18 -30.47
N LYS A 183 -8.79 5.06 -31.14
CA LYS A 183 -10.10 5.55 -30.64
C LYS A 183 -11.28 4.63 -31.01
N ARG A 184 -11.06 3.59 -31.82
CA ARG A 184 -12.12 2.72 -32.36
C ARG A 184 -12.52 1.61 -31.38
N VAL A 185 -11.66 1.33 -30.41
CA VAL A 185 -11.90 0.33 -29.37
C VAL A 185 -12.66 0.96 -28.22
N ASN A 186 -13.78 0.35 -27.83
CA ASN A 186 -14.63 0.81 -26.73
C ASN A 186 -13.98 0.55 -25.37
N CYS A 187 -13.35 -0.61 -25.21
CA CYS A 187 -12.69 -1.01 -23.98
C CYS A 187 -11.43 -1.85 -24.27
N THR A 188 -10.42 -1.70 -23.42
CA THR A 188 -9.17 -2.46 -23.52
C THR A 188 -9.02 -3.37 -22.31
N TYR A 189 -8.80 -4.66 -22.57
CA TYR A 189 -8.46 -5.66 -21.57
C TYR A 189 -6.94 -5.91 -21.59
N GLU A 190 -6.27 -5.67 -20.46
CA GLU A 190 -4.85 -5.99 -20.28
C GLU A 190 -4.69 -7.43 -19.81
N ALA A 191 -4.07 -8.27 -20.64
CA ALA A 191 -3.82 -9.67 -20.32
C ALA A 191 -2.71 -9.82 -19.27
N LYS A 192 -3.07 -10.35 -18.11
CA LYS A 192 -2.17 -10.52 -16.95
C LYS A 192 -1.43 -11.86 -16.97
N ALA A 193 -0.29 -11.91 -16.27
CA ALA A 193 0.42 -13.17 -16.00
C ALA A 193 -0.46 -14.16 -15.23
N LEU A 194 -0.18 -15.46 -15.35
CA LEU A 194 -0.85 -16.50 -14.55
C LEU A 194 -0.49 -16.35 -13.08
N GLN A 195 -1.46 -16.59 -12.21
CA GLN A 195 -1.23 -16.68 -10.77
C GLN A 195 -0.37 -17.91 -10.46
N SER A 196 0.27 -17.92 -9.29
CA SER A 196 1.20 -18.98 -8.90
C SER A 196 0.59 -20.39 -9.04
N ASP A 197 -0.65 -20.59 -8.60
CA ASP A 197 -1.31 -21.89 -8.62
C ASP A 197 -1.61 -22.37 -10.05
N ASP A 198 -2.11 -21.46 -10.90
CA ASP A 198 -2.36 -21.74 -12.32
C ASP A 198 -1.06 -21.99 -13.10
N ALA A 199 0.00 -21.23 -12.78
CA ALA A 199 1.31 -21.42 -13.38
C ALA A 199 1.91 -22.79 -13.02
N ILE A 200 1.75 -23.23 -11.76
CA ILE A 200 2.12 -24.56 -11.30
C ILE A 200 1.34 -25.62 -12.08
N LYS A 201 0.01 -25.52 -12.11
CA LYS A 201 -0.85 -26.49 -12.79
C LYS A 201 -0.51 -26.61 -14.29
N LEU A 202 -0.37 -25.48 -14.99
CA LEU A 202 0.00 -25.48 -16.40
C LEU A 202 1.36 -26.10 -16.65
N PHE A 203 2.37 -25.80 -15.81
CA PHE A 203 3.69 -26.42 -15.94
C PHE A 203 3.61 -27.93 -15.74
N ILE A 204 2.94 -28.39 -14.68
CA ILE A 204 2.82 -29.82 -14.35
C ILE A 204 2.17 -30.59 -15.50
N MET A 205 1.08 -30.07 -16.06
CA MET A 205 0.36 -30.71 -17.18
C MET A 205 1.25 -30.89 -18.43
N ASN A 206 2.27 -30.04 -18.61
CA ASN A 206 3.17 -30.13 -19.77
C ASN A 206 4.48 -30.87 -19.46
N ALA A 207 4.84 -31.03 -18.18
CA ALA A 207 6.10 -31.63 -17.74
C ALA A 207 5.95 -33.09 -17.28
N PHE A 208 4.76 -33.53 -16.85
CA PHE A 208 4.52 -34.85 -16.27
C PHE A 208 3.30 -35.55 -16.90
N GLU A 209 3.38 -36.88 -17.03
CA GLU A 209 2.37 -37.72 -17.72
C GLU A 209 1.06 -37.91 -16.93
N HIS A 210 1.09 -37.78 -15.59
CA HIS A 210 -0.08 -38.04 -14.71
C HIS A 210 -0.41 -36.91 -13.73
N GLY A 211 0.16 -35.72 -13.91
CA GLY A 211 -0.16 -34.57 -13.06
C GLY A 211 0.33 -34.66 -11.60
N CYS A 212 1.12 -35.68 -11.24
CA CYS A 212 1.63 -35.85 -9.87
C CYS A 212 3.09 -35.38 -9.77
N LEU A 213 3.37 -34.54 -8.77
CA LEU A 213 4.73 -34.11 -8.39
C LEU A 213 5.19 -34.92 -7.19
N ASP A 214 6.22 -35.77 -7.36
CA ASP A 214 6.94 -36.30 -6.19
C ASP A 214 7.74 -35.18 -5.52
N MET A 215 7.95 -35.29 -4.20
CA MET A 215 8.66 -34.30 -3.38
C MET A 215 10.04 -33.92 -3.94
N GLU A 216 10.70 -34.83 -4.66
CA GLU A 216 12.02 -34.59 -5.26
C GLU A 216 12.03 -33.64 -6.46
N TRP A 217 10.89 -33.44 -7.13
CA TRP A 217 10.75 -32.59 -8.32
C TRP A 217 10.22 -31.19 -8.00
N ILE A 218 9.71 -30.96 -6.79
CA ILE A 218 9.09 -29.70 -6.37
C ILE A 218 10.08 -28.55 -6.50
N GLU A 219 11.32 -28.71 -6.04
CA GLU A 219 12.31 -27.63 -6.05
C GLU A 219 12.75 -27.24 -7.47
N LEU A 220 12.96 -28.23 -8.35
CA LEU A 220 13.29 -27.97 -9.75
C LEU A 220 12.12 -27.32 -10.49
N SER A 221 10.91 -27.79 -10.24
CA SER A 221 9.67 -27.23 -10.81
C SER A 221 9.48 -25.77 -10.38
N ARG A 222 9.67 -25.47 -9.09
CA ARG A 222 9.62 -24.10 -8.55
C ARG A 222 10.60 -23.17 -9.26
N ARG A 223 11.84 -23.63 -9.54
CA ARG A 223 12.84 -22.84 -10.26
C ARG A 223 12.42 -22.54 -11.71
N VAL A 224 11.79 -23.50 -12.42
CA VAL A 224 11.26 -23.28 -13.77
C VAL A 224 10.07 -22.32 -13.75
N ILE A 225 9.14 -22.50 -12.81
CA ILE A 225 7.95 -21.66 -12.68
C ILE A 225 8.34 -20.23 -12.32
N HIS A 226 9.31 -20.07 -11.41
CA HIS A 226 9.87 -18.77 -11.05
C HIS A 226 10.54 -18.09 -12.25
N TYR A 227 11.32 -18.84 -13.05
CA TYR A 227 11.91 -18.33 -14.30
C TYR A 227 10.86 -17.84 -15.29
N ALA A 228 9.76 -18.60 -15.48
CA ALA A 228 8.69 -18.21 -16.38
C ALA A 228 7.85 -17.03 -15.87
N ASN A 229 7.81 -16.82 -14.55
CA ASN A 229 7.10 -15.76 -13.84
C ASN A 229 5.66 -15.52 -14.35
N GLY A 230 4.91 -16.62 -14.47
CA GLY A 230 3.51 -16.59 -14.92
C GLY A 230 3.31 -16.37 -16.42
N ASN A 231 4.36 -16.42 -17.26
CA ASN A 231 4.22 -16.44 -18.72
C ASN A 231 3.82 -17.85 -19.25
N PRO A 232 2.61 -18.04 -19.80
CA PRO A 232 2.12 -19.34 -20.27
C PRO A 232 3.01 -20.00 -21.34
N LEU A 233 3.50 -19.21 -22.30
CA LEU A 233 4.38 -19.73 -23.36
C LEU A 233 5.67 -20.32 -22.77
N ALA A 234 6.30 -19.61 -21.85
CA ALA A 234 7.53 -20.08 -21.20
C ALA A 234 7.29 -21.37 -20.40
N LEU A 235 6.19 -21.43 -19.62
CA LEU A 235 5.80 -22.63 -18.87
C LEU A 235 5.59 -23.83 -19.79
N LYS A 236 4.85 -23.64 -20.90
CA LYS A 236 4.57 -24.70 -21.88
C LYS A 236 5.84 -25.16 -22.59
N VAL A 237 6.65 -24.23 -23.10
CA VAL A 237 7.89 -24.57 -23.84
C VAL A 237 8.88 -25.32 -22.94
N LEU A 238 9.06 -24.86 -21.70
CA LEU A 238 9.98 -25.52 -20.76
C LEU A 238 9.42 -26.83 -20.26
N GLY A 239 8.13 -26.91 -19.94
CA GLY A 239 7.46 -28.17 -19.55
C GLY A 239 7.63 -29.24 -20.62
N SER A 240 7.24 -28.94 -21.86
CA SER A 240 7.39 -29.89 -22.98
C SER A 240 8.84 -30.23 -23.30
N PHE A 241 9.79 -29.30 -23.11
CA PHE A 241 11.21 -29.59 -23.32
C PHE A 241 11.79 -30.51 -22.24
N LEU A 242 11.25 -30.46 -21.04
CA LEU A 242 11.71 -31.20 -19.87
C LEU A 242 10.97 -32.54 -19.69
N TYR A 243 9.85 -32.72 -20.38
CA TYR A 243 9.07 -33.96 -20.39
C TYR A 243 9.94 -35.18 -20.71
N GLY A 244 9.83 -36.23 -19.88
CA GLY A 244 10.55 -37.49 -20.04
C GLY A 244 12.06 -37.43 -19.75
N LYS A 245 12.61 -36.29 -19.30
CA LYS A 245 14.04 -36.13 -18.98
C LYS A 245 14.35 -36.49 -17.54
N SER A 246 15.59 -36.92 -17.31
CA SER A 246 16.13 -37.19 -15.98
C SER A 246 16.36 -35.91 -15.18
N LYS A 247 16.47 -36.05 -13.86
CA LYS A 247 16.74 -34.96 -12.92
C LYS A 247 18.02 -34.19 -13.25
N ILE A 248 19.09 -34.92 -13.59
CA ILE A 248 20.40 -34.35 -13.96
C ILE A 248 20.27 -33.49 -15.23
N GLU A 249 19.44 -33.90 -16.19
CA GLU A 249 19.18 -33.13 -17.40
C GLU A 249 18.36 -31.86 -17.10
N TRP A 250 17.40 -31.91 -16.17
CA TRP A 250 16.68 -30.73 -15.69
C TRP A 250 17.64 -29.74 -15.02
N GLU A 251 18.49 -30.20 -14.10
CA GLU A 251 19.52 -29.36 -13.48
C GLU A 251 20.44 -28.74 -14.52
N SER A 252 20.95 -29.54 -15.46
CA SER A 252 21.80 -29.08 -16.55
C SER A 252 21.12 -28.01 -17.41
N GLN A 253 19.84 -28.22 -17.77
CA GLN A 253 19.07 -27.26 -18.53
C GLN A 253 18.82 -25.96 -17.75
N LEU A 254 18.49 -26.05 -16.46
CA LEU A 254 18.31 -24.87 -15.60
C LEU A 254 19.62 -24.09 -15.44
N GLN A 255 20.78 -24.75 -15.39
CA GLN A 255 22.08 -24.06 -15.41
C GLN A 255 22.36 -23.41 -16.78
N LYS A 256 21.94 -24.04 -17.88
CA LYS A 256 22.03 -23.45 -19.22
C LYS A 256 21.16 -22.20 -19.34
N LEU A 257 19.92 -22.22 -18.83
CA LEU A 257 19.00 -21.07 -18.89
C LEU A 257 19.52 -19.83 -18.16
N LYS A 258 20.28 -20.01 -17.06
CA LYS A 258 20.96 -18.89 -16.39
C LYS A 258 21.99 -18.19 -17.27
N LYS A 259 22.54 -18.91 -18.26
CA LYS A 259 23.56 -18.39 -19.18
C LYS A 259 22.96 -17.91 -20.47
N MET A 260 22.04 -18.68 -21.05
CA MET A 260 21.49 -18.41 -22.38
C MET A 260 19.99 -18.73 -22.40
N PRO A 261 19.14 -17.76 -22.78
CA PRO A 261 17.71 -17.97 -22.80
C PRO A 261 17.28 -18.94 -23.90
N HIS A 262 16.09 -19.53 -23.74
CA HIS A 262 15.58 -20.50 -24.71
C HIS A 262 15.11 -19.82 -26.00
N ALA A 263 15.70 -20.19 -27.15
CA ALA A 263 15.46 -19.56 -28.45
C ALA A 263 13.97 -19.44 -28.84
N LYS A 264 13.16 -20.49 -28.63
CA LYS A 264 11.70 -20.43 -28.94
C LYS A 264 10.95 -19.34 -28.14
N ILE A 265 11.33 -19.11 -26.89
CA ILE A 265 10.69 -18.07 -26.05
C ILE A 265 11.15 -16.70 -26.54
N GLN A 266 12.46 -16.57 -26.76
CA GLN A 266 13.09 -15.33 -27.21
C GLN A 266 12.56 -14.85 -28.56
N ASN A 267 12.41 -15.75 -29.54
CA ASN A 267 11.88 -15.40 -30.86
C ASN A 267 10.48 -14.78 -30.78
N VAL A 268 9.62 -15.25 -29.87
CA VAL A 268 8.28 -14.69 -29.70
C VAL A 268 8.32 -13.33 -29.02
N LEU A 269 9.16 -13.15 -28.00
CA LEU A 269 9.28 -11.87 -27.29
C LEU A 269 9.93 -10.78 -28.18
N ARG A 270 10.91 -11.16 -29.00
CA ARG A 270 11.71 -10.27 -29.86
C ARG A 270 10.89 -9.54 -30.91
N LEU A 271 9.77 -10.10 -31.35
CA LEU A 271 8.85 -9.46 -32.32
C LEU A 271 8.43 -8.05 -31.92
N SER A 272 8.23 -7.79 -30.62
CA SER A 272 7.88 -6.43 -30.14
C SER A 272 9.08 -5.48 -30.19
N TYR A 273 10.29 -5.99 -29.95
CA TYR A 273 11.54 -5.22 -29.98
C TYR A 273 11.98 -4.89 -31.41
N ASP A 274 11.87 -5.83 -32.35
CA ASP A 274 12.37 -5.65 -33.73
C ASP A 274 11.65 -4.50 -34.45
N ARG A 275 10.43 -4.18 -34.04
CA ARG A 275 9.59 -3.09 -34.55
C ARG A 275 9.84 -1.72 -33.91
N LEU A 276 10.70 -1.65 -32.90
CA LEU A 276 11.13 -0.38 -32.33
C LEU A 276 12.07 0.34 -33.30
N ASP A 277 12.05 1.67 -33.26
CA ASP A 277 13.04 2.48 -33.97
C ASP A 277 14.43 2.40 -33.31
N ARG A 278 15.42 3.09 -33.88
CA ARG A 278 16.80 3.04 -33.38
C ARG A 278 16.97 3.65 -31.99
N GLU A 279 16.27 4.73 -31.67
CA GLU A 279 16.36 5.38 -30.35
C GLU A 279 15.66 4.53 -29.30
N GLU A 280 14.44 4.08 -29.59
CA GLU A 280 13.62 3.23 -28.73
C GLU A 280 14.33 1.91 -28.39
N LYS A 281 15.00 1.27 -29.37
CA LYS A 281 15.84 0.10 -29.13
C LYS A 281 16.94 0.39 -28.12
N ASN A 282 17.59 1.55 -28.22
CA ASN A 282 18.64 1.92 -27.26
C ASN A 282 18.08 2.21 -25.87
N ILE A 283 16.94 2.91 -25.77
CA ILE A 283 16.23 3.15 -24.50
C ILE A 283 15.89 1.81 -23.84
N PHE A 284 15.30 0.88 -24.59
CA PHE A 284 14.98 -0.46 -24.11
C PHE A 284 16.21 -1.18 -23.55
N LEU A 285 17.33 -1.18 -24.29
CA LEU A 285 18.57 -1.85 -23.86
C LEU A 285 19.20 -1.20 -22.62
N TYR A 286 19.11 0.13 -22.46
CA TYR A 286 19.55 0.80 -21.23
C TYR A 286 18.69 0.42 -20.02
N ILE A 287 17.37 0.29 -20.21
CA ILE A 287 16.48 -0.18 -19.14
C ILE A 287 16.82 -1.63 -18.78
N ALA A 288 16.94 -2.52 -19.76
CA ALA A 288 17.24 -3.94 -19.52
C ALA A 288 18.59 -4.17 -18.82
N CYS A 289 19.64 -3.43 -19.19
CA CYS A 289 21.01 -3.68 -18.69
C CYS A 289 21.37 -2.87 -17.43
N LEU A 290 20.68 -1.75 -17.15
CA LEU A 290 21.13 -0.78 -16.15
C LEU A 290 20.01 -0.17 -15.31
N LEU A 291 18.92 0.27 -15.96
CA LEU A 291 17.93 1.19 -15.37
C LEU A 291 16.61 0.52 -14.92
N LYS A 292 16.50 -0.81 -14.95
CA LYS A 292 15.35 -1.52 -14.35
C LYS A 292 15.22 -1.13 -12.86
N GLY A 293 14.02 -0.73 -12.46
CA GLY A 293 13.69 -0.30 -11.10
C GLY A 293 14.00 1.18 -10.80
N TYR A 294 14.50 1.96 -11.76
CA TYR A 294 14.70 3.40 -11.58
C TYR A 294 13.39 4.16 -11.70
N GLU A 295 13.35 5.33 -11.07
CA GLU A 295 12.23 6.26 -11.20
C GLU A 295 12.14 6.81 -12.63
N VAL A 296 10.91 6.99 -13.13
CA VAL A 296 10.66 7.48 -14.49
C VAL A 296 11.40 8.79 -14.77
N GLN A 297 11.39 9.73 -13.82
CA GLN A 297 12.04 11.04 -13.98
C GLN A 297 13.57 10.94 -14.01
N GLN A 298 14.16 10.00 -13.26
CA GLN A 298 15.60 9.75 -13.30
C GLN A 298 16.01 9.16 -14.64
N ILE A 299 15.23 8.21 -15.18
CA ILE A 299 15.47 7.63 -16.51
C ILE A 299 15.39 8.69 -17.59
N ILE A 300 14.37 9.56 -17.55
CA ILE A 300 14.22 10.69 -18.48
C ILE A 300 15.45 11.59 -18.44
N ALA A 301 15.89 12.03 -17.26
CA ALA A 301 17.05 12.91 -17.13
C ALA A 301 18.35 12.30 -17.71
N LEU A 302 18.59 11.01 -17.42
CA LEU A 302 19.80 10.30 -17.87
C LEU A 302 19.81 10.03 -19.37
N LEU A 303 18.68 9.63 -19.95
CA LEU A 303 18.58 9.24 -21.35
C LEU A 303 18.35 10.46 -22.27
N ASP A 304 17.69 11.53 -21.80
CA ASP A 304 17.63 12.79 -22.54
C ASP A 304 19.03 13.42 -22.64
N ALA A 305 19.86 13.29 -21.61
CA ALA A 305 21.27 13.69 -21.67
C ALA A 305 22.10 12.83 -22.64
N CYS A 306 21.63 11.65 -23.03
CA CYS A 306 22.21 10.90 -24.16
C CYS A 306 21.79 11.43 -25.53
N GLY A 307 20.84 12.36 -25.60
CA GLY A 307 20.22 12.88 -26.82
C GLY A 307 18.99 12.11 -27.28
N PHE A 308 18.38 11.26 -26.43
CA PHE A 308 17.18 10.49 -26.80
C PHE A 308 15.90 11.24 -26.50
N SER A 309 14.83 10.93 -27.24
CA SER A 309 13.47 11.39 -26.94
C SER A 309 12.80 10.51 -25.86
N THR A 310 13.31 10.52 -24.63
CA THR A 310 13.01 9.48 -23.62
C THR A 310 11.54 9.41 -23.23
N ILE A 311 10.86 10.55 -23.11
CA ILE A 311 9.43 10.59 -22.75
C ILE A 311 8.59 9.80 -23.77
N ILE A 312 8.83 10.02 -25.06
CA ILE A 312 8.13 9.33 -26.15
C ILE A 312 8.56 7.87 -26.19
N GLY A 313 9.87 7.60 -26.08
CA GLY A 313 10.39 6.24 -26.08
C GLY A 313 9.81 5.38 -24.95
N LEU A 314 9.76 5.88 -23.71
CA LEU A 314 9.13 5.18 -22.58
C LEU A 314 7.64 4.92 -22.83
N ARG A 315 6.93 5.86 -23.44
CA ARG A 315 5.53 5.67 -23.84
C ARG A 315 5.38 4.55 -24.86
N VAL A 316 6.21 4.51 -25.89
CA VAL A 316 6.17 3.46 -26.93
C VAL A 316 6.52 2.09 -26.34
N LEU A 317 7.54 2.01 -25.47
CA LEU A 317 7.88 0.76 -24.78
C LEU A 317 6.73 0.26 -23.89
N LYS A 318 6.03 1.17 -23.19
CA LYS A 318 4.85 0.85 -22.41
C LYS A 318 3.71 0.38 -23.31
N ASP A 319 3.42 1.08 -24.40
CA ASP A 319 2.35 0.72 -25.33
C ASP A 319 2.63 -0.64 -26.01
N LYS A 320 3.88 -1.00 -26.26
CA LYS A 320 4.29 -2.32 -26.80
C LYS A 320 4.42 -3.43 -25.74
N ALA A 321 3.97 -3.18 -24.51
CA ALA A 321 4.03 -4.10 -23.37
C ALA A 321 5.45 -4.62 -23.05
N LEU A 322 6.48 -3.81 -23.32
CA LEU A 322 7.88 -4.14 -23.03
C LEU A 322 8.30 -3.71 -21.62
N ILE A 323 7.66 -2.67 -21.09
CA ILE A 323 7.86 -2.19 -19.72
C ILE A 323 6.51 -1.91 -19.06
N ILE A 324 6.50 -1.90 -17.74
CA ILE A 324 5.37 -1.46 -16.93
C ILE A 324 5.81 -0.36 -15.99
N GLU A 325 4.86 0.50 -15.65
CA GLU A 325 5.06 1.59 -14.71
C GLU A 325 4.39 1.21 -13.38
N ALA A 326 5.20 0.83 -12.40
CA ALA A 326 4.69 0.44 -11.10
C ALA A 326 4.56 1.70 -10.22
N LYS A 327 3.33 1.94 -9.73
CA LYS A 327 3.04 3.03 -8.80
C LYS A 327 3.30 2.54 -7.37
N GLY A 328 4.33 3.07 -6.72
CA GLY A 328 4.64 2.83 -5.31
C GLY A 328 4.20 3.99 -4.40
N SER A 329 4.83 4.09 -3.23
CA SER A 329 4.66 5.11 -2.17
C SER A 329 4.98 6.55 -2.62
N GLY A 330 4.23 7.07 -3.58
CA GLY A 330 4.36 8.43 -4.11
C GLY A 330 5.36 8.59 -5.26
N ARG A 331 6.03 7.51 -5.70
CA ARG A 331 6.94 7.53 -6.86
C ARG A 331 6.61 6.44 -7.87
N SER A 332 6.89 6.74 -9.12
CA SER A 332 6.66 5.85 -10.26
C SER A 332 7.98 5.25 -10.74
N ILE A 333 8.09 3.92 -10.69
CA ILE A 333 9.29 3.19 -11.11
C ILE A 333 9.02 2.38 -12.38
N VAL A 334 10.03 2.27 -13.24
CA VAL A 334 9.96 1.43 -14.44
C VAL A 334 10.37 0.01 -14.08
N SER A 335 9.47 -0.94 -14.36
CA SER A 335 9.74 -2.37 -14.24
C SER A 335 9.64 -3.05 -15.61
N MET A 336 10.28 -4.21 -15.72
CA MET A 336 10.36 -5.01 -16.94
C MET A 336 10.30 -6.48 -16.53
N HIS A 337 9.52 -7.28 -17.27
CA HIS A 337 9.43 -8.72 -17.02
C HIS A 337 10.80 -9.39 -17.23
N ASP A 338 11.15 -10.37 -16.39
CA ASP A 338 12.49 -10.97 -16.39
C ASP A 338 12.85 -11.61 -17.75
N LEU A 339 11.92 -12.33 -18.37
CA LEU A 339 12.10 -12.85 -19.74
C LEU A 339 12.36 -11.76 -20.81
N ILE A 340 11.75 -10.57 -20.67
CA ILE A 340 12.02 -9.43 -21.55
C ILE A 340 13.41 -8.85 -21.26
N GLN A 341 13.80 -8.79 -19.99
CA GLN A 341 15.13 -8.33 -19.61
C GLN A 341 16.21 -9.26 -20.16
N GLU A 342 16.03 -10.58 -20.04
CA GLU A 342 16.91 -11.58 -20.64
C GLU A 342 17.00 -11.47 -22.16
N MET A 343 15.90 -11.13 -22.83
CA MET A 343 15.92 -10.83 -24.26
C MET A 343 16.84 -9.65 -24.59
N GLY A 344 16.74 -8.56 -23.82
CA GLY A 344 17.64 -7.41 -23.97
C GLY A 344 19.10 -7.75 -23.74
N TRP A 345 19.39 -8.62 -22.76
CA TRP A 345 20.73 -9.14 -22.51
C TRP A 345 21.27 -9.97 -23.68
N GLU A 346 20.46 -10.86 -24.25
CA GLU A 346 20.88 -11.69 -25.38
C GLU A 346 21.16 -10.85 -26.63
N ILE A 347 20.33 -9.84 -26.91
CA ILE A 347 20.54 -8.90 -28.02
C ILE A 347 21.91 -8.21 -27.93
N VAL A 348 22.36 -7.83 -26.72
CA VAL A 348 23.68 -7.21 -26.55
C VAL A 348 24.82 -8.24 -26.68
N ARG A 349 24.61 -9.50 -26.27
CA ARG A 349 25.60 -10.57 -26.49
C ARG A 349 25.78 -10.89 -27.97
N GLU A 350 24.72 -10.79 -28.78
CA GLU A 350 24.77 -10.95 -30.24
C GLU A 350 25.65 -9.90 -30.93
N GLU A 351 25.90 -8.73 -30.33
CA GLU A 351 26.80 -7.71 -30.90
C GLU A 351 28.23 -8.25 -31.07
N CYS A 352 28.70 -9.06 -30.12
CA CYS A 352 29.95 -9.81 -30.23
C CYS A 352 29.96 -10.99 -29.26
N VAL A 353 29.76 -12.20 -29.79
CA VAL A 353 29.68 -13.42 -28.97
C VAL A 353 31.01 -13.71 -28.26
N GLU A 354 32.13 -13.59 -28.98
CA GLU A 354 33.46 -14.03 -28.51
C GLU A 354 34.16 -13.04 -27.58
N ASP A 355 33.94 -11.73 -27.76
CA ASP A 355 34.70 -10.68 -27.07
C ASP A 355 33.76 -9.69 -26.38
N PRO A 356 33.53 -9.82 -25.05
CA PRO A 356 32.73 -8.89 -24.29
C PRO A 356 33.25 -7.44 -24.38
N GLY A 357 34.56 -7.23 -24.57
CA GLY A 357 35.15 -5.89 -24.66
C GLY A 357 34.68 -5.06 -25.86
N LYS A 358 34.05 -5.71 -26.85
CA LYS A 358 33.48 -5.08 -28.05
C LYS A 358 31.96 -4.86 -27.99
N ARG A 359 31.30 -5.28 -26.92
CA ARG A 359 29.86 -5.06 -26.72
C ARG A 359 29.58 -3.65 -26.20
N SER A 360 28.38 -3.15 -26.49
CA SER A 360 27.96 -1.80 -26.11
C SER A 360 27.62 -1.67 -24.63
N ARG A 361 27.20 -2.75 -23.97
CA ARG A 361 26.78 -2.76 -22.57
C ARG A 361 27.31 -4.03 -21.89
N LEU A 362 27.78 -3.88 -20.67
CA LEU A 362 28.25 -4.99 -19.84
C LEU A 362 27.49 -4.99 -18.51
N TRP A 363 26.88 -6.12 -18.17
CA TRP A 363 26.15 -6.35 -16.92
C TRP A 363 26.46 -7.72 -16.30
N ASP A 364 26.90 -8.69 -17.11
CA ASP A 364 27.31 -10.00 -16.61
C ASP A 364 28.58 -9.86 -15.78
N PRO A 365 28.58 -10.31 -14.51
CA PRO A 365 29.73 -10.13 -13.64
C PRO A 365 31.03 -10.71 -14.22
N ASN A 366 30.97 -11.89 -14.85
CA ASN A 366 32.17 -12.57 -15.35
C ASN A 366 32.74 -11.84 -16.56
N ASP A 367 31.87 -11.40 -17.47
CA ASP A 367 32.28 -10.61 -18.64
C ASP A 367 32.92 -9.28 -18.21
N VAL A 368 32.31 -8.59 -17.24
CA VAL A 368 32.86 -7.34 -16.70
C VAL A 368 34.20 -7.59 -16.02
N HIS A 369 34.30 -8.62 -15.18
CA HIS A 369 35.56 -9.00 -14.53
C HIS A 369 36.67 -9.28 -15.55
N GLN A 370 36.38 -10.07 -16.60
CA GLN A 370 37.33 -10.35 -17.67
C GLN A 370 37.80 -9.07 -18.37
N VAL A 371 36.87 -8.17 -18.70
CA VAL A 371 37.17 -6.92 -19.43
C VAL A 371 37.99 -5.94 -18.59
N LEU A 372 37.64 -5.78 -17.31
CA LEU A 372 38.29 -4.83 -16.41
C LEU A 372 39.68 -5.33 -15.97
N THR A 373 39.82 -6.60 -15.59
CA THR A 373 41.11 -7.14 -15.11
C THR A 373 42.14 -7.23 -16.24
N ASN A 374 41.72 -7.55 -17.47
CA ASN A 374 42.61 -7.68 -18.62
C ASN A 374 42.78 -6.38 -19.44
N ASN A 375 42.12 -5.28 -19.05
CA ASN A 375 42.10 -4.01 -19.78
C ASN A 375 41.74 -4.16 -21.28
N THR A 376 40.81 -5.07 -21.61
CA THR A 376 40.37 -5.33 -23.00
C THR A 376 39.22 -4.43 -23.44
N GLY A 377 38.75 -3.55 -22.56
CA GLY A 377 37.67 -2.61 -22.87
C GLY A 377 37.99 -1.70 -24.05
N THR A 378 37.00 -1.50 -24.91
CA THR A 378 37.12 -0.68 -26.11
C THR A 378 36.16 0.50 -26.09
N LYS A 379 36.30 1.39 -27.08
CA LYS A 379 35.37 2.51 -27.33
C LYS A 379 33.92 2.08 -27.62
N ALA A 380 33.66 0.79 -27.85
CA ALA A 380 32.31 0.29 -28.07
C ALA A 380 31.46 0.34 -26.79
N ILE A 381 32.10 0.18 -25.63
CA ILE A 381 31.41 0.09 -24.34
C ILE A 381 30.85 1.45 -23.94
N LYS A 382 29.52 1.50 -23.77
CA LYS A 382 28.76 2.68 -23.34
C LYS A 382 28.24 2.58 -21.91
N SER A 383 28.08 1.37 -21.37
CA SER A 383 27.68 1.18 -19.97
C SER A 383 28.31 -0.05 -19.34
N ILE A 384 28.68 0.07 -18.06
CA ILE A 384 29.16 -1.04 -17.23
C ILE A 384 28.36 -1.07 -15.93
N THR A 385 27.77 -2.22 -15.64
CA THR A 385 27.11 -2.54 -14.37
C THR A 385 27.82 -3.73 -13.74
N LEU A 386 28.24 -3.60 -12.48
CA LEU A 386 28.91 -4.68 -11.75
C LEU A 386 28.38 -4.77 -10.32
N ASN A 387 27.95 -5.97 -9.92
CA ASN A 387 27.80 -6.27 -8.50
C ASN A 387 29.12 -6.84 -7.97
N VAL A 388 29.88 -6.02 -7.25
CA VAL A 388 31.23 -6.35 -6.75
C VAL A 388 31.19 -7.49 -5.73
N SER A 389 30.08 -7.65 -5.00
CA SER A 389 29.88 -8.74 -4.03
C SER A 389 30.04 -10.16 -4.61
N LYS A 390 29.94 -10.29 -5.94
CA LYS A 390 30.10 -11.57 -6.64
C LYS A 390 31.55 -12.06 -6.69
N PHE A 391 32.52 -11.23 -6.34
CA PHE A 391 33.95 -11.55 -6.37
C PHE A 391 34.56 -11.37 -4.99
N ASP A 392 35.49 -12.25 -4.61
CA ASP A 392 36.20 -12.11 -3.33
C ASP A 392 37.20 -10.95 -3.37
N GLU A 393 37.97 -10.84 -4.46
CA GLU A 393 38.90 -9.74 -4.70
C GLU A 393 38.87 -9.31 -6.17
N LEU A 394 38.91 -8.00 -6.43
CA LEU A 394 39.01 -7.43 -7.78
C LEU A 394 40.08 -6.35 -7.82
N HIS A 395 41.16 -6.60 -8.56
CA HIS A 395 42.28 -5.67 -8.75
C HIS A 395 42.12 -4.93 -10.08
N LEU A 396 42.02 -3.61 -10.02
CA LEU A 396 41.92 -2.79 -11.21
C LEU A 396 43.23 -2.05 -11.48
N SER A 397 43.60 -1.96 -12.76
CA SER A 397 44.74 -1.15 -13.19
C SER A 397 44.37 0.34 -13.18
N PRO A 398 45.34 1.26 -13.03
CA PRO A 398 45.06 2.70 -13.07
C PRO A 398 44.46 3.20 -14.40
N GLN A 399 44.72 2.46 -15.49
CA GLN A 399 44.32 2.81 -16.86
C GLN A 399 43.07 2.06 -17.34
N VAL A 400 42.39 1.34 -16.45
CA VAL A 400 41.29 0.42 -16.80
C VAL A 400 40.21 1.05 -17.68
N PHE A 401 39.90 2.34 -17.49
CA PHE A 401 38.89 3.06 -18.28
C PHE A 401 39.46 3.88 -19.44
N GLY A 402 40.78 3.97 -19.61
CA GLY A 402 41.43 4.88 -20.56
C GLY A 402 41.06 4.65 -22.04
N ARG A 403 40.72 3.41 -22.40
CA ARG A 403 40.29 3.03 -23.77
C ARG A 403 38.77 3.11 -24.00
N MET A 404 37.98 3.31 -22.94
CA MET A 404 36.52 3.29 -22.96
C MET A 404 35.96 4.72 -23.07
N GLN A 405 36.39 5.45 -24.09
CA GLN A 405 36.10 6.90 -24.21
C GLN A 405 34.61 7.23 -24.40
N GLN A 406 33.78 6.28 -24.85
CA GLN A 406 32.33 6.47 -25.03
C GLN A 406 31.50 5.96 -23.83
N LEU A 407 32.13 5.65 -22.70
CA LEU A 407 31.45 5.18 -21.51
C LEU A 407 30.61 6.30 -20.90
N LYS A 408 29.30 6.11 -20.87
CA LYS A 408 28.31 7.06 -20.33
C LYS A 408 27.81 6.66 -18.94
N PHE A 409 27.80 5.36 -18.63
CA PHE A 409 27.25 4.85 -17.37
C PHE A 409 28.23 3.88 -16.71
N LEU A 410 28.65 4.19 -15.50
CA LEU A 410 29.47 3.33 -14.68
C LEU A 410 28.78 3.09 -13.34
N LYS A 411 28.36 1.84 -13.09
CA LYS A 411 27.57 1.46 -11.91
C LYS A 411 28.15 0.24 -11.21
N PHE A 412 28.87 0.46 -10.11
CA PHE A 412 29.33 -0.61 -9.22
C PHE A 412 28.49 -0.62 -7.94
N THR A 413 27.89 -1.77 -7.66
CA THR A 413 27.02 -2.01 -6.50
C THR A 413 27.63 -3.06 -5.57
N GLN A 414 27.24 -3.03 -4.30
CA GLN A 414 27.68 -3.97 -3.27
C GLN A 414 26.53 -4.23 -2.30
N HIS A 415 26.42 -5.45 -1.76
CA HIS A 415 25.47 -5.78 -0.69
C HIS A 415 25.92 -5.19 0.66
N TYR A 416 24.95 -4.82 1.48
CA TYR A 416 25.20 -4.28 2.81
C TYR A 416 25.89 -5.31 3.70
N GLY A 417 27.03 -4.95 4.29
CA GLY A 417 27.80 -5.82 5.20
C GLY A 417 28.88 -6.66 4.53
N ASP A 418 29.00 -6.66 3.19
CA ASP A 418 30.15 -7.29 2.53
C ASP A 418 31.41 -6.46 2.75
N GLU A 419 32.43 -7.04 3.38
CA GLU A 419 33.77 -6.44 3.51
C GLU A 419 34.64 -6.65 2.27
N LYS A 420 34.11 -7.25 1.20
CA LYS A 420 34.84 -7.57 -0.03
C LYS A 420 35.37 -6.30 -0.69
N ILE A 421 36.66 -6.28 -0.98
CA ILE A 421 37.40 -5.06 -1.34
C ILE A 421 37.75 -5.09 -2.82
N LEU A 422 37.29 -4.07 -3.54
CA LEU A 422 37.86 -3.71 -4.84
C LEU A 422 39.14 -2.91 -4.57
N TYR A 423 40.27 -3.43 -5.04
CA TYR A 423 41.59 -2.85 -4.81
C TYR A 423 42.06 -2.00 -6.00
N LEU A 424 42.37 -0.73 -5.69
CA LEU A 424 43.03 0.22 -6.58
C LEU A 424 44.36 0.66 -5.94
N PRO A 425 45.38 -0.23 -5.87
CA PRO A 425 46.59 0.03 -5.10
C PRO A 425 47.40 1.22 -5.62
N GLN A 426 47.30 1.50 -6.92
CA GLN A 426 47.98 2.59 -7.61
C GLN A 426 47.03 3.78 -7.90
N GLY A 427 45.78 3.73 -7.42
CA GLY A 427 44.75 4.70 -7.75
C GLY A 427 44.19 4.55 -9.17
N LEU A 428 43.45 5.57 -9.61
CA LEU A 428 42.93 5.70 -10.97
C LEU A 428 43.61 6.90 -11.64
N GLU A 429 44.16 6.69 -12.84
CA GLU A 429 44.79 7.78 -13.62
C GLU A 429 43.74 8.70 -14.24
N SER A 430 42.66 8.13 -14.79
CA SER A 430 41.60 8.88 -15.45
C SER A 430 40.25 8.18 -15.41
N LEU A 431 39.20 8.96 -15.60
CA LEU A 431 37.83 8.50 -15.84
C LEU A 431 37.34 9.13 -17.16
N PRO A 432 36.42 8.48 -17.90
CA PRO A 432 35.88 9.02 -19.14
C PRO A 432 35.11 10.33 -18.91
N ASN A 433 35.28 11.31 -19.82
CA ASN A 433 34.66 12.64 -19.70
C ASN A 433 33.17 12.67 -20.10
N ASP A 434 32.70 11.66 -20.83
CA ASP A 434 31.31 11.56 -21.31
C ASP A 434 30.38 10.85 -20.32
N LEU A 435 30.83 10.66 -19.06
CA LEU A 435 30.03 10.02 -18.01
C LEU A 435 28.81 10.87 -17.65
N LEU A 436 27.63 10.26 -17.74
CA LEU A 436 26.33 10.80 -17.33
C LEU A 436 25.91 10.28 -15.95
N LEU A 437 26.18 9.00 -15.67
CA LEU A 437 25.97 8.38 -14.37
C LEU A 437 27.28 7.80 -13.87
N PHE A 438 27.69 8.23 -12.68
CA PHE A 438 28.79 7.61 -11.97
C PHE A 438 28.33 7.13 -10.59
N GLN A 439 28.09 5.83 -10.48
CA GLN A 439 27.72 5.15 -9.24
C GLN A 439 28.80 4.15 -8.84
N TRP A 440 29.37 4.32 -7.64
CA TRP A 440 30.34 3.39 -7.09
C TRP A 440 30.16 3.27 -5.58
N VAL A 441 29.46 2.23 -5.16
CA VAL A 441 29.28 1.90 -3.74
C VAL A 441 30.62 1.45 -3.15
N SER A 442 30.96 1.97 -1.97
CA SER A 442 32.24 1.69 -1.30
C SER A 442 33.47 2.14 -2.10
N TYR A 443 33.37 3.28 -2.79
CA TYR A 443 34.49 3.82 -3.57
C TYR A 443 35.77 3.95 -2.71
N PRO A 444 36.89 3.33 -3.12
CA PRO A 444 38.02 3.10 -2.21
C PRO A 444 39.02 4.26 -2.12
N LEU A 445 38.98 5.22 -3.05
CA LEU A 445 39.95 6.32 -3.09
C LEU A 445 39.48 7.53 -2.27
N LYS A 446 40.45 8.33 -1.83
CA LYS A 446 40.22 9.55 -1.02
C LYS A 446 39.64 10.71 -1.82
N SER A 447 39.83 10.71 -3.14
CA SER A 447 39.31 11.70 -4.07
C SER A 447 39.12 11.09 -5.46
N LEU A 448 38.45 11.82 -6.34
CA LEU A 448 38.40 11.50 -7.76
C LEU A 448 39.71 11.87 -8.46
N PRO A 449 40.06 11.22 -9.59
CA PRO A 449 41.28 11.52 -10.34
C PRO A 449 41.37 13.01 -10.72
N GLN A 450 42.57 13.57 -10.74
CA GLN A 450 42.77 14.99 -11.10
C GLN A 450 42.28 15.32 -12.52
N SER A 451 42.30 14.35 -13.44
CA SER A 451 41.81 14.52 -14.80
C SER A 451 40.28 14.45 -14.92
N PHE A 452 39.55 14.22 -13.82
CA PHE A 452 38.11 13.99 -13.86
C PHE A 452 37.36 15.25 -14.25
N CYS A 453 36.52 15.14 -15.29
CA CYS A 453 35.65 16.19 -15.78
C CYS A 453 34.17 15.79 -15.60
N ALA A 454 33.42 16.59 -14.84
CA ALA A 454 32.01 16.36 -14.54
C ALA A 454 31.05 17.10 -15.49
N GLU A 455 31.54 17.57 -16.65
CA GLU A 455 30.78 18.44 -17.56
C GLU A 455 29.42 17.84 -17.97
N ASN A 456 29.40 16.57 -18.35
CA ASN A 456 28.20 15.87 -18.79
C ASN A 456 27.45 15.15 -17.65
N LEU A 457 27.98 15.18 -16.43
CA LEU A 457 27.50 14.34 -15.34
C LEU A 457 26.10 14.77 -14.90
N VAL A 458 25.16 13.84 -14.86
CA VAL A 458 23.77 14.05 -14.42
C VAL A 458 23.58 13.52 -13.00
N GLU A 459 24.16 12.36 -12.68
CA GLU A 459 24.09 11.77 -11.34
C GLU A 459 25.46 11.25 -10.85
N LEU A 460 25.82 11.63 -9.63
CA LEU A 460 27.01 11.12 -8.92
C LEU A 460 26.58 10.40 -7.64
N LYS A 461 26.93 9.12 -7.49
CA LYS A 461 26.58 8.30 -6.32
C LYS A 461 27.80 7.55 -5.79
N LEU A 462 28.43 8.07 -4.74
CA LEU A 462 29.60 7.48 -4.09
C LEU A 462 29.27 7.13 -2.63
N THR A 463 28.27 6.27 -2.43
CA THR A 463 27.83 5.87 -1.09
C THR A 463 28.85 4.99 -0.40
N TRP A 464 28.93 5.07 0.93
CA TRP A 464 29.88 4.32 1.76
C TRP A 464 31.35 4.53 1.36
N SER A 465 31.67 5.65 0.72
CA SER A 465 33.00 5.88 0.16
C SER A 465 34.06 6.25 1.20
N ARG A 466 35.33 6.12 0.80
CA ARG A 466 36.49 6.65 1.52
C ARG A 466 36.86 8.07 1.11
N VAL A 467 35.99 8.76 0.36
CA VAL A 467 36.25 10.11 -0.13
C VAL A 467 36.34 11.07 1.04
N GLU A 468 37.47 11.78 1.11
CA GLU A 468 37.71 12.90 2.03
C GLU A 468 37.31 14.23 1.38
N LYS A 469 37.59 14.34 0.06
CA LYS A 469 37.24 15.48 -0.81
C LYS A 469 36.97 14.97 -2.23
N LEU A 470 35.90 15.43 -2.88
CA LEU A 470 35.53 14.96 -4.23
C LEU A 470 36.59 15.30 -5.29
N TRP A 471 36.83 16.58 -5.53
CA TRP A 471 37.79 17.10 -6.50
C TRP A 471 38.26 18.51 -6.12
N ASP A 472 39.35 18.96 -6.75
CA ASP A 472 39.89 20.31 -6.61
C ASP A 472 39.36 21.26 -7.69
N GLY A 473 39.28 22.55 -7.36
CA GLY A 473 38.85 23.60 -8.29
C GLY A 473 37.34 23.64 -8.57
N ILE A 474 36.95 24.56 -9.46
CA ILE A 474 35.56 24.77 -9.88
C ILE A 474 35.33 24.01 -11.20
N GLN A 475 34.37 23.11 -11.22
CA GLN A 475 33.97 22.37 -12.42
C GLN A 475 32.73 22.98 -13.07
N ASN A 476 32.59 22.83 -14.39
CA ASN A 476 31.31 23.09 -15.07
C ASN A 476 30.42 21.86 -14.85
N ILE A 477 29.32 21.99 -14.10
CA ILE A 477 28.45 20.87 -13.69
C ILE A 477 26.97 21.23 -13.88
N GLN A 478 26.67 21.95 -14.96
CA GLN A 478 25.32 22.44 -15.23
C GLN A 478 24.31 21.31 -15.41
N HIS A 479 24.72 20.14 -15.89
CA HIS A 479 23.83 19.00 -16.13
C HIS A 479 23.55 18.16 -14.87
N LEU A 480 24.29 18.40 -13.79
CA LEU A 480 24.20 17.61 -12.56
C LEU A 480 22.88 17.88 -11.84
N LYS A 481 22.09 16.82 -11.64
CA LYS A 481 20.78 16.85 -10.97
C LYS A 481 20.80 16.20 -9.59
N LYS A 482 21.64 15.20 -9.38
CA LYS A 482 21.68 14.45 -8.12
C LYS A 482 23.09 14.11 -7.67
N ILE A 483 23.33 14.28 -6.39
CA ILE A 483 24.55 13.83 -5.71
C ILE A 483 24.15 12.98 -4.51
N ASP A 484 24.76 11.81 -4.37
CA ASP A 484 24.61 10.95 -3.20
C ASP A 484 25.99 10.49 -2.71
N LEU A 485 26.40 11.02 -1.56
CA LEU A 485 27.64 10.63 -0.85
C LEU A 485 27.31 9.98 0.49
N SER A 486 26.09 9.46 0.65
CA SER A 486 25.62 8.90 1.92
C SER A 486 26.60 7.86 2.48
N TYR A 487 26.83 7.91 3.79
CA TYR A 487 27.74 7.09 4.57
C TYR A 487 29.23 7.25 4.23
N SER A 488 29.62 8.33 3.53
CA SER A 488 31.02 8.70 3.36
C SER A 488 31.59 9.27 4.66
N LYS A 489 32.02 8.37 5.55
CA LYS A 489 32.41 8.69 6.94
C LYS A 489 33.56 9.67 7.05
N TYR A 490 34.43 9.73 6.04
CA TYR A 490 35.65 10.55 6.02
C TYR A 490 35.48 11.87 5.26
N LEU A 491 34.31 12.13 4.67
CA LEU A 491 34.06 13.35 3.91
C LEU A 491 34.18 14.58 4.83
N LEU A 492 35.13 15.46 4.53
CA LEU A 492 35.43 16.64 5.35
C LEU A 492 34.72 17.90 4.83
N ASP A 493 34.68 18.06 3.51
CA ASP A 493 34.13 19.24 2.84
C ASP A 493 33.59 18.88 1.44
N LEU A 494 32.74 19.75 0.91
CA LEU A 494 32.13 19.67 -0.41
C LEU A 494 32.75 20.70 -1.37
N PRO A 495 32.87 20.40 -2.68
CA PRO A 495 33.38 21.35 -3.65
C PRO A 495 32.40 22.51 -3.90
N ASP A 496 32.86 23.54 -4.61
CA ASP A 496 31.99 24.63 -5.03
C ASP A 496 30.97 24.17 -6.09
N PHE A 497 29.69 24.24 -5.73
CA PHE A 497 28.54 23.91 -6.58
C PHE A 497 27.91 25.13 -7.25
N SER A 498 28.58 26.29 -7.27
CA SER A 498 28.04 27.54 -7.87
C SER A 498 27.61 27.39 -9.34
N LYS A 499 28.24 26.49 -10.11
CA LYS A 499 27.89 26.18 -11.50
C LYS A 499 26.86 25.05 -11.67
N ALA A 500 26.37 24.46 -10.58
CA ALA A 500 25.42 23.34 -10.60
C ALA A 500 23.95 23.83 -10.65
N SER A 501 23.60 24.62 -11.67
CA SER A 501 22.31 25.32 -11.72
C SER A 501 21.08 24.40 -11.83
N ASN A 502 21.27 23.12 -12.20
CA ASN A 502 20.21 22.12 -12.30
C ASN A 502 20.22 21.09 -11.15
N LEU A 503 21.01 21.29 -10.10
CA LEU A 503 21.09 20.36 -8.98
C LEU A 503 19.79 20.40 -8.16
N GLU A 504 19.11 19.25 -8.09
CA GLU A 504 17.78 19.07 -7.48
C GLU A 504 17.89 18.30 -6.15
N GLU A 505 18.80 17.34 -6.02
CA GLU A 505 18.92 16.50 -4.82
C GLU A 505 20.37 16.33 -4.35
N ILE A 506 20.60 16.51 -3.04
CA ILE A 506 21.88 16.22 -2.37
C ILE A 506 21.63 15.31 -1.17
N GLU A 507 22.21 14.11 -1.20
CA GLU A 507 22.11 13.08 -0.16
C GLU A 507 23.48 12.90 0.52
N LEU A 508 23.56 13.24 1.81
CA LEU A 508 24.77 13.21 2.65
C LEU A 508 24.51 12.44 3.96
N PHE A 509 23.49 11.58 3.99
CA PHE A 509 23.11 10.80 5.16
C PHE A 509 24.33 10.12 5.78
N GLY A 510 24.61 10.29 7.06
CA GLY A 510 25.68 9.60 7.77
C GLY A 510 27.10 10.04 7.42
N CYS A 511 27.30 11.21 6.80
CA CYS A 511 28.62 11.82 6.61
C CYS A 511 29.16 12.39 7.94
N LYS A 512 29.64 11.51 8.82
CA LYS A 512 29.93 11.83 10.23
C LYS A 512 31.03 12.88 10.44
N SER A 513 31.95 13.05 9.49
CA SER A 513 33.08 14.00 9.59
C SER A 513 32.83 15.33 8.89
N LEU A 514 31.68 15.52 8.24
CA LEU A 514 31.36 16.74 7.51
C LEU A 514 31.17 17.89 8.50
N LEU A 515 32.05 18.89 8.42
CA LEU A 515 32.07 20.02 9.37
C LEU A 515 31.10 21.12 8.97
N ASN A 516 31.06 21.46 7.67
CA ASN A 516 30.26 22.53 7.13
C ASN A 516 29.68 22.13 5.77
N VAL A 517 28.58 22.76 5.38
CA VAL A 517 28.04 22.69 4.02
C VAL A 517 28.55 23.90 3.24
N HIS A 518 29.12 23.68 2.06
CA HIS A 518 29.67 24.77 1.25
C HIS A 518 28.58 25.82 0.91
N PRO A 519 28.82 27.14 1.09
CA PRO A 519 27.78 28.17 0.94
C PRO A 519 27.09 28.21 -0.44
N SER A 520 27.77 27.74 -1.48
CA SER A 520 27.19 27.66 -2.84
C SER A 520 25.94 26.77 -2.88
N ILE A 521 25.87 25.71 -2.07
CA ILE A 521 24.74 24.77 -2.02
C ILE A 521 23.48 25.49 -1.55
N LEU A 522 23.64 26.40 -0.59
CA LEU A 522 22.55 27.18 -0.01
C LEU A 522 22.07 28.32 -0.91
N ARG A 523 22.67 28.48 -2.10
CA ARG A 523 22.25 29.43 -3.15
C ARG A 523 21.62 28.74 -4.37
N LEU A 524 21.45 27.42 -4.34
CA LEU A 524 20.92 26.65 -5.46
C LEU A 524 19.40 26.76 -5.55
N ASN A 525 18.93 27.56 -6.50
CA ASN A 525 17.50 27.85 -6.65
C ASN A 525 16.64 26.65 -7.06
N LYS A 526 17.22 25.58 -7.63
CA LYS A 526 16.51 24.36 -8.05
C LYS A 526 16.65 23.20 -7.06
N LEU A 527 17.39 23.37 -5.97
CA LEU A 527 17.57 22.33 -4.96
C LEU A 527 16.22 22.05 -4.29
N VAL A 528 15.72 20.82 -4.43
CA VAL A 528 14.45 20.34 -3.87
C VAL A 528 14.66 19.59 -2.57
N ARG A 529 15.73 18.79 -2.47
CA ARG A 529 16.03 17.99 -1.28
C ARG A 529 17.49 18.12 -0.85
N LEU A 530 17.68 18.37 0.45
CA LEU A 530 18.98 18.31 1.12
C LEU A 530 18.89 17.40 2.35
N ASN A 531 19.57 16.25 2.28
CA ASN A 531 19.59 15.27 3.36
C ASN A 531 20.96 15.24 4.04
N LEU A 532 21.00 15.65 5.30
CA LEU A 532 22.16 15.72 6.18
C LEU A 532 21.97 14.87 7.45
N PHE A 533 20.99 13.95 7.48
CA PHE A 533 20.75 13.06 8.63
C PHE A 533 22.07 12.46 9.16
N TYR A 534 22.26 12.44 10.48
CA TYR A 534 23.44 11.87 11.15
C TYR A 534 24.81 12.47 10.73
N CYS A 535 24.87 13.70 10.23
CA CYS A 535 26.12 14.46 10.07
C CYS A 535 26.61 15.00 11.43
N LYS A 536 27.17 14.11 12.26
CA LYS A 536 27.46 14.39 13.68
C LYS A 536 28.46 15.52 13.95
N ALA A 537 29.33 15.84 13.00
CA ALA A 537 30.33 16.91 13.13
C ALA A 537 29.83 18.29 12.71
N LEU A 538 28.66 18.38 12.04
CA LEU A 538 28.08 19.62 11.57
C LEU A 538 27.68 20.51 12.76
N THR A 539 28.19 21.74 12.81
CA THR A 539 27.95 22.68 13.92
C THR A 539 26.95 23.78 13.59
N SER A 540 26.90 24.21 12.33
CA SER A 540 26.00 25.28 11.88
C SER A 540 25.50 25.05 10.46
N LEU A 541 24.28 25.50 10.18
CA LEU A 541 23.72 25.58 8.83
C LEU A 541 22.93 26.88 8.67
N ARG A 542 23.58 27.89 8.07
CA ARG A 542 22.98 29.22 7.82
C ARG A 542 22.97 29.55 6.34
N SER A 543 21.83 30.04 5.86
CA SER A 543 21.66 30.57 4.52
C SER A 543 21.24 32.04 4.57
N ASP A 544 22.05 32.91 3.98
CA ASP A 544 21.69 34.32 3.75
C ASP A 544 20.72 34.48 2.56
N THR A 545 20.44 33.39 1.85
CA THR A 545 19.59 33.36 0.65
C THR A 545 18.34 32.52 0.86
N HIS A 546 17.27 32.94 0.21
CA HIS A 546 16.00 32.23 0.21
C HIS A 546 15.99 31.13 -0.86
N LEU A 547 15.96 29.86 -0.45
CA LEU A 547 16.03 28.69 -1.33
C LEU A 547 14.66 28.39 -1.95
N ARG A 548 14.36 28.98 -3.11
CA ARG A 548 13.01 28.98 -3.69
C ARG A 548 12.39 27.60 -3.93
N SER A 549 13.17 26.56 -4.26
CA SER A 549 12.64 25.22 -4.57
C SER A 549 12.79 24.20 -3.45
N LEU A 550 13.45 24.54 -2.33
CA LEU A 550 13.78 23.54 -1.31
C LEU A 550 12.51 23.08 -0.61
N ARG A 551 12.19 21.80 -0.76
CA ARG A 551 10.99 21.15 -0.23
C ARG A 551 11.31 20.32 1.02
N ASP A 552 12.39 19.56 0.98
CA ASP A 552 12.74 18.59 2.02
C ASP A 552 14.12 18.93 2.61
N LEU A 553 14.20 19.18 3.92
CA LEU A 553 15.46 19.41 4.64
C LEU A 553 15.56 18.49 5.85
N PHE A 554 16.51 17.55 5.80
CA PHE A 554 16.68 16.55 6.85
C PHE A 554 18.00 16.73 7.59
N LEU A 555 17.95 17.01 8.88
CA LEU A 555 19.11 17.30 9.73
C LEU A 555 19.13 16.42 10.99
N SER A 556 18.19 15.48 11.16
CA SER A 556 18.13 14.76 12.43
C SER A 556 19.39 13.95 12.73
N GLY A 557 19.78 13.89 13.99
CA GLY A 557 21.02 13.24 14.41
C GLY A 557 22.30 14.05 14.14
N CYS A 558 22.20 15.29 13.65
CA CYS A 558 23.31 16.25 13.66
C CYS A 558 23.55 16.74 15.09
N SER A 559 24.13 15.88 15.93
CA SER A 559 24.21 16.06 17.39
C SER A 559 25.06 17.24 17.89
N ARG A 560 25.77 17.95 17.01
CA ARG A 560 26.55 19.16 17.32
C ARG A 560 25.98 20.42 16.66
N LEU A 561 24.87 20.30 15.94
CA LEU A 561 24.23 21.42 15.26
C LEU A 561 23.58 22.30 16.33
N GLU A 562 24.19 23.46 16.60
CA GLU A 562 23.70 24.44 17.57
C GLU A 562 22.94 25.59 16.88
N ASP A 563 23.22 25.81 15.60
CA ASP A 563 22.83 27.00 14.87
C ASP A 563 22.23 26.68 13.51
N PHE A 564 20.99 27.10 13.29
CA PHE A 564 20.19 26.78 12.11
C PHE A 564 19.45 28.01 11.63
N SER A 565 19.56 28.34 10.34
CA SER A 565 18.70 29.33 9.67
C SER A 565 18.66 29.07 8.18
N VAL A 566 17.56 28.49 7.70
CA VAL A 566 17.29 28.24 6.27
C VAL A 566 15.84 28.61 5.99
N THR A 567 15.60 29.30 4.87
CA THR A 567 14.27 29.76 4.45
C THR A 567 13.93 29.27 3.05
N SER A 568 12.67 28.91 2.83
CA SER A 568 12.12 28.47 1.54
C SER A 568 10.60 28.62 1.53
N ASP A 569 10.05 29.00 0.36
CA ASP A 569 8.62 29.10 0.10
C ASP A 569 8.01 27.72 -0.11
N ASN A 570 8.79 26.71 -0.52
CA ASN A 570 8.29 25.40 -0.91
C ASN A 570 8.59 24.30 0.12
N MET A 571 9.17 24.65 1.27
CA MET A 571 9.53 23.68 2.30
C MET A 571 8.26 23.02 2.85
N LYS A 572 8.20 21.69 2.76
CA LYS A 572 7.12 20.86 3.31
C LYS A 572 7.59 20.04 4.50
N ASP A 573 8.81 19.53 4.46
CA ASP A 573 9.33 18.62 5.48
C ASP A 573 10.65 19.15 6.04
N LEU A 574 10.68 19.44 7.35
CA LEU A 574 11.86 19.86 8.10
C LEU A 574 12.10 18.92 9.29
N ALA A 575 13.23 18.21 9.27
CA ALA A 575 13.59 17.29 10.35
C ALA A 575 14.82 17.76 11.12
N LEU A 576 14.65 18.09 12.40
CA LEU A 576 15.68 18.64 13.30
C LEU A 576 15.90 17.77 14.55
N SER A 577 15.29 16.58 14.62
CA SER A 577 15.40 15.67 15.78
C SER A 577 16.85 15.38 16.18
N SER A 578 17.17 15.28 17.48
CA SER A 578 18.49 14.92 18.01
C SER A 578 19.60 15.88 17.59
N THR A 579 19.27 17.17 17.47
CA THR A 579 20.23 18.27 17.29
C THR A 579 20.54 18.95 18.62
N ALA A 580 21.58 19.79 18.65
CA ALA A 580 21.99 20.57 19.82
C ALA A 580 21.41 21.99 19.81
N ILE A 581 20.36 22.24 19.02
CA ILE A 581 19.74 23.56 18.86
C ILE A 581 19.10 23.98 20.18
N ASN A 582 19.44 25.18 20.64
CA ASN A 582 18.90 25.77 21.88
C ASN A 582 17.61 26.55 21.63
N GLU A 583 17.53 27.27 20.50
CA GLU A 583 16.36 28.04 20.06
C GLU A 583 16.14 27.90 18.54
N LEU A 584 14.88 27.85 18.11
CA LEU A 584 14.57 27.96 16.67
C LEU A 584 14.67 29.43 16.23
N PRO A 585 15.19 29.72 15.02
CA PRO A 585 15.31 31.09 14.52
C PRO A 585 13.94 31.69 14.20
N SER A 586 13.77 33.02 14.35
CA SER A 586 12.54 33.72 13.95
C SER A 586 12.20 33.53 12.46
N SER A 587 13.21 33.24 11.63
CA SER A 587 13.03 32.91 10.22
C SER A 587 12.16 31.67 9.97
N ILE A 588 11.91 30.82 10.99
CA ILE A 588 11.01 29.66 10.88
C ILE A 588 9.60 30.09 10.42
N GLY A 589 9.10 31.26 10.82
CA GLY A 589 7.79 31.77 10.41
C GLY A 589 7.68 32.08 8.91
N SER A 590 8.80 32.14 8.18
CA SER A 590 8.77 32.27 6.72
C SER A 590 8.35 30.98 6.00
N LEU A 591 8.42 29.82 6.66
CA LEU A 591 8.14 28.50 6.08
C LEU A 591 6.63 28.21 6.02
N LYS A 592 5.89 29.05 5.31
CA LYS A 592 4.42 29.06 5.31
C LYS A 592 3.78 27.76 4.81
N ASN A 593 4.47 27.03 3.94
CA ASN A 593 4.02 25.77 3.33
C ASN A 593 4.53 24.51 4.07
N LEU A 594 5.18 24.67 5.24
CA LEU A 594 5.68 23.56 6.02
C LEU A 594 4.52 22.69 6.50
N GLU A 595 4.55 21.39 6.16
CA GLU A 595 3.53 20.40 6.52
C GLU A 595 3.99 19.53 7.70
N THR A 596 5.28 19.22 7.80
CA THR A 596 5.88 18.36 8.84
C THR A 596 7.09 19.02 9.50
N LEU A 597 7.10 19.06 10.84
CA LEU A 597 8.26 19.46 11.65
C LEU A 597 8.59 18.39 12.71
N THR A 598 9.82 17.89 12.72
CA THR A 598 10.30 16.94 13.75
C THR A 598 11.42 17.55 14.59
N LEU A 599 11.28 17.45 15.91
CA LEU A 599 12.18 18.01 16.93
C LEU A 599 12.53 16.98 18.02
N ASP A 600 12.28 15.69 17.80
CA ASP A 600 12.48 14.64 18.80
C ASP A 600 13.92 14.63 19.35
N PHE A 601 14.08 14.50 20.66
CA PHE A 601 15.34 14.45 21.40
C PHE A 601 16.22 15.70 21.25
N CYS A 602 15.64 16.87 20.95
CA CYS A 602 16.32 18.15 21.05
C CYS A 602 16.40 18.61 22.52
N LYS A 603 17.30 17.97 23.30
CA LYS A 603 17.36 18.11 24.75
C LYS A 603 17.71 19.52 25.25
N SER A 604 18.36 20.33 24.42
CA SER A 604 18.75 21.71 24.76
C SER A 604 17.71 22.76 24.34
N LEU A 605 16.68 22.36 23.58
CA LEU A 605 15.66 23.25 23.04
C LEU A 605 14.77 23.76 24.17
N ASN A 606 14.92 25.03 24.53
CA ASN A 606 14.17 25.66 25.64
C ASN A 606 13.29 26.84 25.17
N LYS A 607 13.39 27.24 23.90
CA LYS A 607 12.67 28.40 23.37
C LYS A 607 12.21 28.18 21.95
N LEU A 608 10.92 28.45 21.74
CA LEU A 608 10.29 28.54 20.42
C LEU A 608 9.98 30.03 20.13
N PRO A 609 10.29 30.55 18.93
CA PRO A 609 10.04 31.94 18.57
C PRO A 609 8.53 32.18 18.39
N ASN A 610 8.09 33.43 18.57
CA ASN A 610 6.68 33.80 18.41
C ASN A 610 6.19 33.57 16.97
N GLU A 611 7.10 33.67 16.00
CA GLU A 611 6.86 33.47 14.57
C GLU A 611 6.45 32.03 14.19
N VAL A 612 6.51 31.06 15.12
CA VAL A 612 5.94 29.71 14.90
C VAL A 612 4.44 29.75 14.57
N ILE A 613 3.72 30.79 15.02
CA ILE A 613 2.30 31.00 14.69
C ILE A 613 2.05 31.20 13.19
N ASP A 614 3.08 31.54 12.41
CA ASP A 614 2.96 31.77 10.96
C ASP A 614 3.04 30.46 10.13
N LEU A 615 3.29 29.31 10.76
CA LEU A 615 3.33 27.98 10.12
C LEU A 615 1.92 27.44 9.84
N ARG A 616 1.14 28.18 9.05
CA ARG A 616 -0.29 27.92 8.83
C ARG A 616 -0.61 26.61 8.11
N SER A 617 0.35 26.02 7.40
CA SER A 617 0.18 24.74 6.70
C SER A 617 0.64 23.52 7.52
N LEU A 618 1.13 23.72 8.75
CA LEU A 618 1.68 22.63 9.55
C LEU A 618 0.59 21.63 9.92
N ARG A 619 0.79 20.37 9.53
CA ARG A 619 -0.11 19.24 9.79
C ARG A 619 0.42 18.31 10.86
N ALA A 620 1.73 18.12 10.93
CA ALA A 620 2.35 17.21 11.89
C ALA A 620 3.52 17.87 12.63
N LEU A 621 3.46 17.83 13.96
CA LEU A 621 4.54 18.27 14.84
C LEU A 621 4.95 17.13 15.78
N TYR A 622 6.21 16.73 15.68
CA TYR A 622 6.78 15.66 16.50
C TYR A 622 7.83 16.20 17.47
N VAL A 623 7.57 16.06 18.76
CA VAL A 623 8.43 16.49 19.86
C VAL A 623 8.44 15.39 20.91
N HIS A 624 9.43 14.51 20.87
CA HIS A 624 9.62 13.47 21.88
C HIS A 624 10.90 13.73 22.68
N GLY A 625 10.92 13.62 24.01
CA GLY A 625 12.15 13.72 24.82
C GLY A 625 12.80 15.11 24.86
N CYS A 626 12.05 16.18 24.56
CA CYS A 626 12.49 17.57 24.71
C CYS A 626 12.21 18.05 26.12
N THR A 627 13.13 17.79 27.05
CA THR A 627 12.89 17.94 28.48
C THR A 627 12.88 19.38 28.99
N GLN A 628 13.27 20.38 28.19
CA GLN A 628 13.31 21.79 28.60
C GLN A 628 12.07 22.59 28.19
N LEU A 629 11.20 22.04 27.34
CA LEU A 629 9.98 22.72 26.90
C LEU A 629 8.93 22.71 28.00
N ASP A 630 8.32 23.88 28.22
CA ASP A 630 7.28 24.09 29.22
C ASP A 630 5.94 24.55 28.61
N ALA A 631 4.95 24.83 29.46
CA ALA A 631 3.63 25.29 29.05
C ALA A 631 3.65 26.64 28.30
N SER A 632 4.63 27.51 28.56
CA SER A 632 4.76 28.81 27.88
C SER A 632 5.17 28.64 26.41
N ASN A 633 6.09 27.71 26.13
CA ASN A 633 6.45 27.35 24.77
C ASN A 633 5.25 26.76 24.02
N LEU A 634 4.48 25.89 24.70
CA LEU A 634 3.29 25.28 24.13
C LEU A 634 2.19 26.31 23.85
N HIS A 635 1.98 27.28 24.72
CA HIS A 635 0.95 28.33 24.53
C HIS A 635 1.19 29.13 23.24
N ILE A 636 2.45 29.49 22.94
CA ILE A 636 2.81 30.18 21.69
C ILE A 636 2.46 29.29 20.49
N LEU A 637 2.86 28.02 20.54
CA LEU A 637 2.68 27.03 19.47
C LEU A 637 1.19 26.81 19.14
N LEU A 638 0.35 26.69 20.16
CA LEU A 638 -1.09 26.43 20.00
C LEU A 638 -1.88 27.62 19.42
N SER A 639 -1.33 28.84 19.46
CA SER A 639 -2.06 30.07 19.09
C SER A 639 -2.24 30.28 17.58
N GLY A 640 -1.48 29.57 16.72
CA GLY A 640 -1.46 29.81 15.26
C GLY A 640 -1.68 28.60 14.37
N LEU A 641 -1.67 27.38 14.92
CA LEU A 641 -1.58 26.13 14.12
C LEU A 641 -2.94 25.46 13.90
N ALA A 642 -3.94 26.19 13.40
CA ALA A 642 -5.30 25.67 13.21
C ALA A 642 -5.41 24.47 12.24
N SER A 643 -4.41 24.27 11.38
CA SER A 643 -4.31 23.16 10.42
C SER A 643 -3.59 21.92 10.96
N LEU A 644 -3.10 21.94 12.20
CA LEU A 644 -2.38 20.82 12.79
C LEU A 644 -3.32 19.62 12.96
N GLU A 645 -2.91 18.47 12.44
CA GLU A 645 -3.63 17.18 12.47
C GLU A 645 -3.01 16.24 13.52
N THR A 646 -1.68 16.23 13.68
CA THR A 646 -0.97 15.40 14.66
C THR A 646 -0.04 16.25 15.53
N LEU A 647 -0.23 16.17 16.85
CA LEU A 647 0.66 16.77 17.85
C LEU A 647 1.21 15.68 18.77
N LYS A 648 2.52 15.45 18.68
CA LYS A 648 3.24 14.52 19.56
C LYS A 648 4.18 15.30 20.50
N LEU A 649 3.93 15.21 21.80
CA LEU A 649 4.71 15.80 22.91
C LEU A 649 5.03 14.70 23.93
N GLU A 650 5.82 13.69 23.56
CA GLU A 650 6.12 12.55 24.44
C GLU A 650 7.40 12.81 25.26
N GLU A 651 7.54 12.20 26.43
CA GLU A 651 8.72 12.32 27.32
C GLU A 651 9.13 13.79 27.63
N CYS A 652 8.20 14.74 27.49
CA CYS A 652 8.41 16.16 27.78
C CYS A 652 8.16 16.45 29.27
N ARG A 653 9.13 16.09 30.13
CA ARG A 653 8.95 16.09 31.60
C ARG A 653 8.82 17.46 32.28
N ASN A 654 9.16 18.56 31.61
CA ASN A 654 8.89 19.91 32.15
C ASN A 654 7.47 20.42 31.82
N LEU A 655 6.70 19.67 31.03
CA LEU A 655 5.33 20.02 30.69
C LEU A 655 4.39 19.61 31.82
N SER A 656 4.11 20.53 32.75
CA SER A 656 3.22 20.30 33.90
C SER A 656 1.74 20.55 33.59
N GLU A 657 1.43 21.36 32.58
CA GLU A 657 0.07 21.73 32.21
C GLU A 657 -0.07 21.91 30.69
N ILE A 658 -1.29 21.72 30.20
CA ILE A 658 -1.66 21.97 28.80
C ILE A 658 -2.45 23.29 28.74
N PRO A 659 -2.02 24.28 27.95
CA PRO A 659 -2.70 25.56 27.83
C PRO A 659 -4.15 25.48 27.31
N ASP A 660 -5.02 26.37 27.81
CA ASP A 660 -6.45 26.43 27.43
C ASP A 660 -6.70 26.70 25.93
N ASN A 661 -5.74 27.33 25.25
CA ASN A 661 -5.81 27.64 23.82
C ASN A 661 -5.59 26.41 22.91
N ILE A 662 -5.44 25.20 23.46
CA ILE A 662 -5.45 23.95 22.68
C ILE A 662 -6.71 23.81 21.82
N SER A 663 -7.84 24.34 22.30
CA SER A 663 -9.11 24.36 21.57
C SER A 663 -9.07 25.10 20.22
N LEU A 664 -8.03 25.90 19.95
CA LEU A 664 -7.82 26.55 18.64
C LEU A 664 -7.36 25.57 17.56
N LEU A 665 -6.87 24.37 17.92
CA LEU A 665 -6.44 23.34 16.98
C LEU A 665 -7.64 22.59 16.36
N SER A 666 -8.45 23.31 15.58
CA SER A 666 -9.70 22.80 14.98
C SER A 666 -9.54 21.61 14.02
N SER A 667 -8.32 21.33 13.58
CA SER A 667 -7.99 20.20 12.68
C SER A 667 -7.35 19.00 13.38
N LEU A 668 -7.08 19.09 14.69
CA LEU A 668 -6.32 18.07 15.41
C LEU A 668 -7.07 16.74 15.46
N ARG A 669 -6.39 15.68 15.01
CA ARG A 669 -6.85 14.29 14.98
C ARG A 669 -6.12 13.43 16.01
N GLU A 670 -4.84 13.69 16.23
CA GLU A 670 -4.01 12.87 17.13
C GLU A 670 -3.26 13.76 18.14
N LEU A 671 -3.41 13.46 19.43
CA LEU A 671 -2.69 14.08 20.53
C LEU A 671 -1.95 13.00 21.33
N LEU A 672 -0.63 12.99 21.24
CA LEU A 672 0.24 11.99 21.88
C LEU A 672 1.11 12.67 22.94
N LEU A 673 0.94 12.29 24.20
CA LEU A 673 1.49 12.94 25.40
C LEU A 673 2.17 11.93 26.34
N LYS A 674 2.53 10.75 25.82
CA LYS A 674 3.12 9.65 26.59
C LYS A 674 4.29 10.12 27.46
N GLU A 675 4.35 9.65 28.71
CA GLU A 675 5.44 9.89 29.67
C GLU A 675 5.73 11.38 29.94
N THR A 676 4.69 12.21 29.95
CA THR A 676 4.76 13.62 30.40
C THR A 676 4.38 13.77 31.87
N ASP A 677 4.77 14.90 32.49
CA ASP A 677 4.46 15.22 33.89
C ASP A 677 3.19 16.09 34.03
N ILE A 678 2.28 16.02 33.06
CA ILE A 678 1.02 16.78 33.07
C ILE A 678 0.17 16.42 34.28
N GLU A 679 -0.33 17.43 34.98
CA GLU A 679 -1.18 17.22 36.17
C GLU A 679 -2.66 17.23 35.83
N ARG A 680 -3.08 18.10 34.88
CA ARG A 680 -4.48 18.32 34.50
C ARG A 680 -4.61 18.74 33.04
N PHE A 681 -5.72 18.37 32.43
CA PHE A 681 -6.14 18.89 31.13
C PHE A 681 -7.05 20.13 31.27
N PRO A 682 -7.00 21.07 30.32
CA PRO A 682 -7.93 22.19 30.28
C PRO A 682 -9.35 21.74 29.92
N ALA A 683 -10.37 22.38 30.50
CA ALA A 683 -11.78 22.07 30.20
C ALA A 683 -12.16 22.31 28.73
N SER A 684 -11.34 23.06 27.99
CA SER A 684 -11.52 23.39 26.59
C SER A 684 -11.22 22.22 25.64
N ILE A 685 -10.59 21.12 26.09
CA ILE A 685 -10.26 19.94 25.26
C ILE A 685 -11.50 19.33 24.58
N LYS A 686 -12.68 19.44 25.21
CA LYS A 686 -13.95 18.98 24.65
C LYS A 686 -14.35 19.66 23.33
N HIS A 687 -13.76 20.82 23.02
CA HIS A 687 -14.03 21.56 21.80
C HIS A 687 -13.21 21.08 20.59
N LEU A 688 -12.29 20.12 20.78
CA LEU A 688 -11.52 19.49 19.69
C LEU A 688 -12.38 18.49 18.91
N SER A 689 -13.28 19.00 18.06
CA SER A 689 -14.31 18.23 17.37
C SER A 689 -13.81 17.19 16.36
N LYS A 690 -12.51 17.17 16.05
CA LYS A 690 -11.89 16.21 15.12
C LYS A 690 -10.87 15.29 15.80
N LEU A 691 -10.67 15.40 17.12
CA LEU A 691 -9.69 14.59 17.82
C LEU A 691 -10.17 13.14 17.83
N GLU A 692 -9.42 12.25 17.19
CA GLU A 692 -9.68 10.82 17.05
C GLU A 692 -8.81 9.99 17.99
N LYS A 693 -7.61 10.44 18.36
CA LYS A 693 -6.67 9.70 19.22
C LYS A 693 -6.07 10.57 20.32
N LEU A 694 -6.12 10.07 21.55
CA LEU A 694 -5.46 10.64 22.72
C LEU A 694 -4.63 9.57 23.42
N ASP A 695 -3.31 9.74 23.45
CA ASP A 695 -2.38 8.86 24.16
C ASP A 695 -1.70 9.63 25.31
N VAL A 696 -1.94 9.22 26.55
CA VAL A 696 -1.38 9.76 27.78
C VAL A 696 -0.71 8.66 28.61
N LYS A 697 -0.25 7.57 27.97
CA LYS A 697 0.40 6.45 28.67
C LYS A 697 1.56 6.94 29.54
N GLY A 698 1.68 6.45 30.75
CA GLY A 698 2.77 6.78 31.67
C GLY A 698 2.75 8.22 32.21
N CYS A 699 1.67 8.99 32.03
CA CYS A 699 1.50 10.30 32.66
C CYS A 699 1.17 10.16 34.15
N ARG A 700 2.20 9.85 34.95
CA ARG A 700 2.02 9.42 36.35
C ARG A 700 1.44 10.47 37.29
N ARG A 701 1.53 11.76 36.94
CA ARG A 701 1.01 12.89 37.73
C ARG A 701 -0.38 13.34 37.33
N LEU A 702 -0.95 12.79 36.25
CA LEU A 702 -2.25 13.18 35.74
C LEU A 702 -3.33 12.81 36.77
N GLN A 703 -4.03 13.80 37.32
CA GLN A 703 -5.04 13.61 38.37
C GLN A 703 -6.46 13.51 37.81
N ASN A 704 -6.81 14.36 36.84
CA ASN A 704 -8.18 14.50 36.40
C ASN A 704 -8.24 14.67 34.88
N MET A 705 -9.19 13.98 34.25
CA MET A 705 -9.58 14.22 32.86
C MET A 705 -10.96 14.90 32.79
N PRO A 706 -11.06 16.09 32.19
CA PRO A 706 -12.34 16.77 31.97
C PRO A 706 -13.17 16.03 30.90
N GLU A 707 -14.35 16.56 30.57
CA GLU A 707 -15.16 16.08 29.46
C GLU A 707 -14.30 15.96 28.18
N LEU A 708 -14.19 14.75 27.63
CA LEU A 708 -13.45 14.48 26.39
C LEU A 708 -14.32 14.74 25.15
N PRO A 709 -13.71 15.09 23.99
CA PRO A 709 -14.46 15.33 22.76
C PRO A 709 -15.16 14.06 22.26
N PRO A 710 -16.38 14.17 21.69
CA PRO A 710 -17.16 13.02 21.22
C PRO A 710 -16.56 12.33 19.99
N SER A 711 -15.67 13.01 19.25
CA SER A 711 -14.97 12.46 18.08
C SER A 711 -13.88 11.44 18.43
N LEU A 712 -13.50 11.32 19.71
CA LEU A 712 -12.41 10.48 20.16
C LEU A 712 -12.72 9.01 19.88
N LYS A 713 -11.80 8.31 19.21
CA LYS A 713 -11.88 6.89 18.85
C LYS A 713 -10.93 6.03 19.69
N GLU A 714 -9.73 6.54 19.95
CA GLU A 714 -8.68 5.86 20.70
C GLU A 714 -8.29 6.69 21.93
N LEU A 715 -8.37 6.07 23.12
CA LEU A 715 -7.92 6.66 24.37
C LEU A 715 -6.99 5.70 25.10
N TYR A 716 -5.74 6.11 25.27
CA TYR A 716 -4.77 5.33 26.01
C TYR A 716 -4.26 6.07 27.25
N ALA A 717 -4.60 5.58 28.43
CA ALA A 717 -4.18 6.08 29.73
C ALA A 717 -3.59 4.93 30.58
N THR A 718 -2.69 4.13 30.02
CA THR A 718 -1.99 3.08 30.77
C THR A 718 -0.97 3.70 31.73
N ASP A 719 -0.77 3.11 32.92
CA ASP A 719 0.22 3.52 33.92
C ASP A 719 0.06 4.98 34.42
N CYS A 720 -1.16 5.53 34.40
CA CYS A 720 -1.50 6.82 34.99
C CYS A 720 -1.89 6.67 36.46
N SER A 721 -0.89 6.45 37.32
CA SER A 721 -1.10 6.08 38.73
C SER A 721 -1.84 7.12 39.58
N SER A 722 -1.78 8.42 39.24
CA SER A 722 -2.48 9.48 39.99
C SER A 722 -3.88 9.79 39.47
N LEU A 723 -4.36 9.11 38.43
CA LEU A 723 -5.64 9.43 37.80
C LEU A 723 -6.80 9.05 38.73
N GLU A 724 -7.54 10.05 39.20
CA GLU A 724 -8.67 9.93 40.12
C GLU A 724 -10.01 9.98 39.39
N THR A 725 -10.17 10.92 38.44
CA THR A 725 -11.47 11.16 37.77
C THR A 725 -11.40 11.18 36.25
N VAL A 726 -12.43 10.61 35.60
CA VAL A 726 -12.61 10.61 34.14
C VAL A 726 -14.05 10.95 33.78
N MET A 727 -14.24 11.83 32.79
CA MET A 727 -15.56 12.18 32.26
C MET A 727 -15.66 11.93 30.76
N PHE A 728 -16.75 11.29 30.35
CA PHE A 728 -17.16 11.17 28.96
C PHE A 728 -18.30 12.15 28.68
N ASN A 729 -18.34 12.70 27.46
CA ASN A 729 -19.45 13.52 27.00
C ASN A 729 -20.54 12.62 26.38
N TRP A 730 -21.79 12.79 26.85
CA TRP A 730 -22.93 11.98 26.44
C TRP A 730 -24.05 12.90 25.97
N ASN A 731 -24.22 13.04 24.65
CA ASN A 731 -25.39 13.75 24.11
C ASN A 731 -26.32 12.74 23.42
N ALA A 732 -27.63 12.85 23.66
CA ALA A 732 -28.64 11.99 23.03
C ALA A 732 -28.57 12.04 21.49
N SER A 733 -28.22 13.21 20.92
CA SER A 733 -28.00 13.37 19.49
C SER A 733 -26.77 12.62 18.95
N ASP A 734 -25.75 12.38 19.79
CA ASP A 734 -24.52 11.66 19.41
C ASP A 734 -24.68 10.12 19.55
N LEU A 735 -25.59 9.67 20.43
CA LEU A 735 -26.01 8.26 20.53
C LEU A 735 -26.76 7.82 19.24
N LEU A 736 -27.49 8.74 18.62
CA LEU A 736 -28.25 8.51 17.38
C LEU A 736 -27.41 8.70 16.10
N GLN A 737 -26.30 9.45 16.15
CA GLN A 737 -25.39 9.60 15.00
C GLN A 737 -24.45 8.38 14.90
N LEU A 738 -24.72 7.50 13.93
CA LEU A 738 -24.02 6.24 13.65
C LEU A 738 -22.56 6.39 13.15
N GLN A 739 -21.86 7.50 13.42
CA GLN A 739 -20.65 7.87 12.66
C GLN A 739 -19.34 8.05 13.46
N ALA A 740 -19.35 7.93 14.80
CA ALA A 740 -18.11 7.95 15.60
C ALA A 740 -18.04 6.73 16.54
N TYR A 741 -16.97 5.94 16.40
CA TYR A 741 -16.72 4.69 17.12
C TYR A 741 -15.49 4.83 18.02
N LYS A 742 -15.63 4.57 19.33
CA LYS A 742 -14.47 4.38 20.21
C LYS A 742 -13.96 2.95 20.07
N LEU A 743 -12.90 2.76 19.30
CA LEU A 743 -12.34 1.45 18.98
C LEU A 743 -11.46 0.92 20.12
N HIS A 744 -10.74 1.78 20.85
CA HIS A 744 -9.80 1.31 21.88
C HIS A 744 -9.77 2.26 23.08
N THR A 745 -10.06 1.75 24.29
CA THR A 745 -9.98 2.54 25.54
C THR A 745 -9.22 1.79 26.63
N GLN A 746 -8.10 2.34 27.10
CA GLN A 746 -7.23 1.63 28.02
C GLN A 746 -6.86 2.48 29.23
N PHE A 747 -7.14 1.97 30.42
CA PHE A 747 -6.85 2.56 31.74
C PHE A 747 -6.03 1.62 32.62
N GLN A 748 -5.24 0.74 31.99
CA GLN A 748 -4.41 -0.22 32.71
C GLN A 748 -3.56 0.48 33.77
N ASN A 749 -3.50 -0.09 34.97
CA ASN A 749 -2.78 0.42 36.15
C ASN A 749 -3.22 1.82 36.65
N CYS A 750 -4.40 2.32 36.26
CA CYS A 750 -5.02 3.52 36.85
C CYS A 750 -5.73 3.22 38.18
N VAL A 751 -5.00 2.70 39.17
CA VAL A 751 -5.56 2.10 40.39
C VAL A 751 -6.31 3.06 41.32
N ASN A 752 -6.20 4.38 41.11
CA ASN A 752 -6.82 5.41 41.96
C ASN A 752 -8.13 5.98 41.38
N LEU A 753 -8.65 5.42 40.28
CA LEU A 753 -9.94 5.83 39.71
C LEU A 753 -11.08 5.65 40.73
N ASP A 754 -11.90 6.68 40.90
CA ASP A 754 -13.08 6.61 41.77
C ASP A 754 -14.19 5.70 41.19
N GLU A 755 -15.12 5.30 42.05
CA GLU A 755 -16.21 4.38 41.68
C GLU A 755 -17.09 4.94 40.55
N LEU A 756 -17.31 6.26 40.54
CA LEU A 756 -18.09 6.94 39.51
C LEU A 756 -17.38 6.86 38.14
N SER A 757 -16.06 7.01 38.11
CA SER A 757 -15.25 6.92 36.89
C SER A 757 -15.18 5.51 36.35
N LEU A 758 -15.01 4.50 37.22
CA LEU A 758 -15.07 3.09 36.83
C LEU A 758 -16.43 2.75 36.21
N ARG A 759 -17.53 3.20 36.82
CA ARG A 759 -18.88 3.04 36.28
C ARG A 759 -19.04 3.78 34.94
N ALA A 760 -18.50 4.99 34.81
CA ALA A 760 -18.55 5.74 33.55
C ALA A 760 -17.79 5.03 32.41
N ILE A 761 -16.63 4.43 32.69
CA ILE A 761 -15.86 3.62 31.75
C ILE A 761 -16.67 2.39 31.31
N GLU A 762 -17.28 1.69 32.26
CA GLU A 762 -18.10 0.50 32.01
C GLU A 762 -19.32 0.80 31.12
N VAL A 763 -20.08 1.85 31.45
CA VAL A 763 -21.22 2.29 30.62
C VAL A 763 -20.71 2.68 29.23
N ASN A 764 -19.59 3.41 29.13
CA ASN A 764 -19.06 3.82 27.82
C ASN A 764 -18.63 2.59 26.99
N ALA A 765 -18.02 1.58 27.60
CA ALA A 765 -17.70 0.32 26.93
C ALA A 765 -18.95 -0.38 26.38
N GLN A 766 -19.98 -0.52 27.22
CA GLN A 766 -21.25 -1.16 26.87
C GLN A 766 -21.93 -0.48 25.67
N VAL A 767 -21.96 0.86 25.66
CA VAL A 767 -22.57 1.65 24.57
C VAL A 767 -21.84 1.43 23.25
N ASN A 768 -20.51 1.53 23.26
CA ASN A 768 -19.71 1.44 22.04
C ASN A 768 -19.76 0.03 21.45
N MET A 769 -19.67 -1.02 22.28
CA MET A 769 -19.74 -2.41 21.82
C MET A 769 -21.11 -2.74 21.21
N LYS A 770 -22.22 -2.33 21.85
CA LYS A 770 -23.56 -2.56 21.29
C LYS A 770 -23.84 -1.71 20.05
N LYS A 771 -23.31 -0.48 19.97
CA LYS A 771 -23.39 0.37 18.77
C LYS A 771 -22.62 -0.24 17.60
N LEU A 772 -21.43 -0.79 17.84
CA LEU A 772 -20.67 -1.48 16.81
C LEU A 772 -21.44 -2.71 16.29
N ALA A 773 -21.89 -3.58 17.19
CA ALA A 773 -22.70 -4.76 16.86
C ALA A 773 -23.92 -4.41 15.97
N TYR A 774 -24.64 -3.32 16.28
CA TYR A 774 -25.77 -2.88 15.48
C TYR A 774 -25.38 -2.39 14.07
N ASN A 775 -24.28 -1.64 13.93
CA ASN A 775 -23.85 -1.18 12.62
C ASN A 775 -23.46 -2.34 11.69
N HIS A 776 -22.85 -3.41 12.22
CA HIS A 776 -22.57 -4.63 11.45
C HIS A 776 -23.82 -5.23 10.80
N LEU A 777 -25.00 -5.14 11.44
CA LEU A 777 -26.26 -5.59 10.85
C LEU A 777 -26.69 -4.77 9.62
N SER A 778 -26.29 -3.50 9.54
CA SER A 778 -26.72 -2.56 8.50
C SER A 778 -25.84 -2.57 7.24
N THR A 779 -24.60 -3.07 7.32
CA THR A 779 -23.58 -3.02 6.25
C THR A 779 -23.27 -4.38 5.60
N LEU A 780 -24.11 -5.39 5.83
CA LEU A 780 -24.04 -6.75 5.24
C LEU A 780 -24.07 -6.71 3.69
N GLY A 781 -22.94 -6.39 3.07
CA GLY A 781 -22.80 -6.29 1.61
C GLY A 781 -21.62 -5.44 1.08
N SER A 782 -20.93 -4.63 1.90
CA SER A 782 -19.81 -3.83 1.40
C SER A 782 -18.70 -3.55 2.42
N LYS A 783 -17.49 -4.05 2.12
CA LYS A 783 -16.17 -3.81 2.74
C LYS A 783 -16.02 -4.16 4.24
N PHE A 784 -14.88 -4.78 4.57
CA PHE A 784 -14.40 -5.03 5.94
C PHE A 784 -14.49 -3.75 6.79
N LEU A 785 -15.05 -3.87 8.00
CA LEU A 785 -15.13 -2.78 8.97
C LEU A 785 -13.83 -2.66 9.79
N ASP A 786 -13.62 -1.48 10.38
CA ASP A 786 -12.47 -1.12 11.21
C ASP A 786 -12.48 -1.92 12.54
N GLY A 787 -11.60 -2.91 12.73
CA GLY A 787 -11.09 -3.48 14.01
C GLY A 787 -12.06 -3.90 15.16
N PRO A 788 -11.60 -4.70 16.15
CA PRO A 788 -12.40 -5.00 17.35
C PRO A 788 -12.49 -3.78 18.31
N VAL A 789 -13.60 -3.65 19.06
CA VAL A 789 -13.69 -2.68 20.17
C VAL A 789 -13.15 -3.34 21.43
N ASP A 790 -12.19 -2.71 22.12
CA ASP A 790 -11.69 -3.21 23.40
C ASP A 790 -11.57 -2.14 24.50
N VAL A 791 -11.81 -2.57 25.74
CA VAL A 791 -11.70 -1.74 26.94
C VAL A 791 -10.94 -2.47 28.03
N ILE A 792 -9.96 -1.79 28.63
CA ILE A 792 -9.15 -2.30 29.75
C ILE A 792 -9.20 -1.31 30.90
N TYR A 793 -9.54 -1.74 32.12
CA TYR A 793 -9.53 -0.89 33.31
C TYR A 793 -9.37 -1.70 34.60
N PRO A 794 -8.96 -1.09 35.73
CA PRO A 794 -8.80 -1.79 36.99
C PRO A 794 -10.15 -2.27 37.55
N GLY A 795 -10.22 -3.52 38.00
CA GLY A 795 -11.43 -4.09 38.56
C GLY A 795 -11.29 -5.58 38.86
N SER A 796 -11.96 -6.05 39.91
CA SER A 796 -11.84 -7.42 40.43
C SER A 796 -13.09 -8.28 40.27
N LYS A 797 -14.15 -7.74 39.66
CA LYS A 797 -15.43 -8.42 39.46
C LYS A 797 -15.92 -8.25 38.04
N VAL A 798 -16.53 -9.29 37.50
CA VAL A 798 -17.22 -9.23 36.21
C VAL A 798 -18.41 -8.26 36.31
N PRO A 799 -18.58 -7.31 35.38
CA PRO A 799 -19.69 -6.36 35.33
C PRO A 799 -21.08 -6.99 35.52
N GLU A 800 -21.95 -6.32 36.27
CA GLU A 800 -23.26 -6.87 36.65
C GLU A 800 -24.27 -6.94 35.50
N TRP A 801 -24.07 -6.15 34.44
CA TRP A 801 -24.95 -6.16 33.27
C TRP A 801 -24.67 -7.33 32.31
N LEU A 802 -23.55 -8.04 32.47
CA LEU A 802 -23.26 -9.23 31.67
C LEU A 802 -24.16 -10.39 32.10
N MET A 803 -24.86 -10.96 31.11
CA MET A 803 -25.91 -11.96 31.32
C MET A 803 -25.37 -13.29 31.87
N TYR A 804 -24.29 -13.81 31.28
CA TYR A 804 -23.63 -15.03 31.72
C TYR A 804 -22.28 -14.67 32.34
N ARG A 805 -22.09 -14.98 33.62
CA ARG A 805 -20.86 -14.65 34.35
C ARG A 805 -20.49 -15.74 35.34
N THR A 806 -19.20 -15.99 35.50
CA THR A 806 -18.65 -16.96 36.45
C THR A 806 -17.36 -16.42 37.09
N THR A 807 -16.96 -17.00 38.21
CA THR A 807 -15.61 -16.78 38.80
C THR A 807 -14.57 -17.77 38.26
N GLU A 808 -14.98 -18.62 37.31
CA GLU A 808 -14.12 -19.61 36.66
C GLU A 808 -13.54 -19.03 35.36
N ALA A 809 -12.62 -19.76 34.73
CA ALA A 809 -12.04 -19.38 33.44
C ALA A 809 -12.95 -19.74 32.24
N SER A 810 -14.13 -20.31 32.49
CA SER A 810 -15.07 -20.67 31.43
C SER A 810 -16.53 -20.37 31.80
N VAL A 811 -17.36 -20.21 30.78
CA VAL A 811 -18.79 -19.99 30.89
C VAL A 811 -19.53 -20.68 29.74
N THR A 812 -20.63 -21.35 30.05
CA THR A 812 -21.48 -21.99 29.04
C THR A 812 -22.79 -21.21 28.91
N VAL A 813 -23.10 -20.80 27.68
CA VAL A 813 -24.33 -20.09 27.29
C VAL A 813 -25.33 -21.10 26.76
N ASP A 814 -26.52 -21.14 27.36
CA ASP A 814 -27.63 -21.99 26.93
C ASP A 814 -28.59 -21.18 26.04
N PHE A 815 -28.71 -21.58 24.77
CA PHE A 815 -29.54 -20.95 23.75
C PHE A 815 -30.94 -21.58 23.63
N SER A 816 -31.28 -22.58 24.45
CA SER A 816 -32.61 -23.21 24.42
C SER A 816 -33.77 -22.24 24.69
N SER A 817 -33.47 -21.10 25.31
CA SER A 817 -34.41 -20.00 25.61
C SER A 817 -34.14 -18.71 24.81
N ALA A 818 -33.29 -18.76 23.79
CA ALA A 818 -32.92 -17.59 23.00
C ALA A 818 -34.14 -16.97 22.28
N PRO A 819 -34.20 -15.63 22.17
CA PRO A 819 -35.26 -14.96 21.42
C PRO A 819 -35.18 -15.32 19.93
N LYS A 820 -36.34 -15.31 19.23
CA LYS A 820 -36.45 -15.63 17.79
C LYS A 820 -35.86 -14.57 16.85
N SER A 821 -35.30 -13.51 17.43
CA SER A 821 -34.60 -12.40 16.79
C SER A 821 -33.27 -12.84 16.18
N LYS A 822 -32.77 -12.08 15.21
CA LYS A 822 -31.48 -12.40 14.57
C LYS A 822 -30.34 -12.22 15.56
N PHE A 823 -29.48 -13.24 15.67
CA PHE A 823 -28.27 -13.18 16.49
C PHE A 823 -27.22 -12.27 15.84
N VAL A 824 -26.55 -11.43 16.63
CA VAL A 824 -25.62 -10.41 16.14
C VAL A 824 -24.18 -10.72 16.53
N GLY A 825 -23.95 -11.25 17.74
CA GLY A 825 -22.61 -11.56 18.23
C GLY A 825 -22.49 -11.64 19.74
N PHE A 826 -21.26 -11.65 20.24
CA PHE A 826 -20.93 -11.76 21.66
C PHE A 826 -20.07 -10.58 22.14
N ILE A 827 -20.38 -10.07 23.33
CA ILE A 827 -19.44 -9.28 24.12
C ILE A 827 -18.77 -10.21 25.10
N PHE A 828 -17.45 -10.17 25.13
CA PHE A 828 -16.62 -10.96 26.02
C PHE A 828 -16.09 -10.10 27.16
N CYS A 829 -15.96 -10.70 28.34
CA CYS A 829 -15.36 -10.06 29.50
C CYS A 829 -14.48 -11.04 30.27
N VAL A 830 -13.31 -10.58 30.70
CA VAL A 830 -12.37 -11.35 31.52
C VAL A 830 -11.85 -10.49 32.65
N VAL A 831 -11.82 -11.04 33.87
CA VAL A 831 -11.07 -10.47 34.99
C VAL A 831 -9.75 -11.21 35.07
N ALA A 832 -8.66 -10.54 34.74
CA ALA A 832 -7.32 -11.10 34.84
C ALA A 832 -6.61 -10.54 36.07
N GLY A 833 -5.92 -11.41 36.79
CA GLY A 833 -5.04 -11.03 37.90
C GLY A 833 -3.71 -10.45 37.42
N GLN A 834 -2.71 -10.43 38.32
CA GLN A 834 -1.38 -9.91 38.02
C GLN A 834 -0.72 -10.70 36.86
N LEU A 835 -0.42 -9.98 35.78
CA LEU A 835 0.27 -10.45 34.59
C LEU A 835 1.68 -9.85 34.56
N PRO A 836 2.74 -10.67 34.35
CA PRO A 836 4.10 -10.15 34.27
C PRO A 836 4.31 -9.33 33.00
N SER A 837 5.21 -8.36 33.06
CA SER A 837 5.61 -7.54 31.90
C SER A 837 6.19 -8.41 30.77
N ASP A 838 5.50 -8.45 29.63
CA ASP A 838 5.97 -9.09 28.39
C ASP A 838 5.23 -8.48 27.18
N ASP A 839 5.97 -8.10 26.13
CA ASP A 839 5.45 -7.52 24.89
C ASP A 839 4.57 -8.50 24.08
N LYS A 840 4.49 -9.77 24.49
CA LYS A 840 3.71 -10.84 23.83
C LYS A 840 2.56 -11.36 24.70
N ASN A 841 2.09 -10.56 25.65
CA ASN A 841 0.92 -10.90 26.42
C ASN A 841 -0.37 -10.73 25.61
N PHE A 842 -1.24 -11.74 25.65
CA PHE A 842 -2.58 -11.65 25.07
C PHE A 842 -3.59 -12.43 25.91
N ILE A 843 -4.82 -11.93 25.91
CA ILE A 843 -6.00 -12.63 26.44
C ILE A 843 -6.81 -13.08 25.23
N GLY A 844 -7.28 -14.31 25.27
CA GLY A 844 -8.16 -14.84 24.25
C GLY A 844 -9.23 -15.77 24.80
N CYS A 845 -10.12 -16.17 23.90
CA CYS A 845 -11.23 -17.07 24.19
C CYS A 845 -11.32 -18.17 23.12
N ASP A 846 -11.31 -19.43 23.54
CA ASP A 846 -11.68 -20.55 22.69
C ASP A 846 -13.20 -20.79 22.81
N CYS A 847 -13.86 -21.12 21.70
CA CYS A 847 -15.29 -21.40 21.66
C CYS A 847 -15.55 -22.87 21.28
N TYR A 848 -16.45 -23.52 22.02
CA TYR A 848 -16.80 -24.93 21.83
C TYR A 848 -18.31 -25.12 21.77
N LEU A 849 -18.77 -25.96 20.84
CA LEU A 849 -20.15 -26.47 20.83
C LEU A 849 -20.26 -27.67 21.77
N GLU A 850 -21.23 -27.64 22.69
CA GLU A 850 -21.56 -28.79 23.53
C GLU A 850 -22.67 -29.62 22.86
N THR A 851 -22.33 -30.84 22.47
CA THR A 851 -23.32 -31.80 21.94
C THR A 851 -24.16 -32.40 23.08
N GLY A 852 -25.34 -32.95 22.77
CA GLY A 852 -26.24 -33.57 23.76
C GLY A 852 -25.62 -34.72 24.60
N ASN A 853 -24.44 -35.21 24.21
CA ASN A 853 -23.68 -36.25 24.92
C ASN A 853 -22.55 -35.68 25.81
N GLY A 854 -22.39 -34.35 25.87
CA GLY A 854 -21.34 -33.67 26.64
C GLY A 854 -19.98 -33.55 25.94
N GLU A 855 -19.86 -33.97 24.67
CA GLU A 855 -18.64 -33.76 23.89
C GLU A 855 -18.54 -32.30 23.41
N LYS A 856 -17.36 -31.69 23.63
CA LYS A 856 -17.01 -30.35 23.16
C LYS A 856 -16.35 -30.40 21.78
N VAL A 857 -16.99 -29.80 20.78
CA VAL A 857 -16.43 -29.65 19.43
C VAL A 857 -15.89 -28.23 19.28
N SER A 858 -14.59 -28.10 19.01
CA SER A 858 -13.97 -26.79 18.79
C SER A 858 -14.53 -26.14 17.51
N LEU A 859 -14.91 -24.87 17.61
CA LEU A 859 -15.38 -24.09 16.47
C LEU A 859 -14.24 -23.60 15.56
N GLY A 860 -12.97 -23.85 15.92
CA GLY A 860 -11.76 -23.74 15.08
C GLY A 860 -11.50 -22.41 14.35
N SER A 861 -12.35 -21.40 14.54
CA SER A 861 -12.44 -20.19 13.71
C SER A 861 -12.76 -18.92 14.50
N MET A 862 -12.87 -19.02 15.83
CA MET A 862 -13.27 -17.95 16.77
C MET A 862 -12.17 -17.64 17.78
N ASP A 863 -10.89 -17.81 17.42
CA ASP A 863 -9.79 -17.42 18.31
C ASP A 863 -9.73 -15.88 18.33
N THR A 864 -10.40 -15.27 19.31
CA THR A 864 -10.30 -13.82 19.53
C THR A 864 -9.17 -13.54 20.48
N TRP A 865 -8.39 -12.49 20.19
CA TRP A 865 -7.34 -12.03 21.08
C TRP A 865 -7.31 -10.50 21.10
N THR A 866 -7.19 -9.93 22.30
CA THR A 866 -6.77 -8.53 22.45
C THR A 866 -5.33 -8.49 22.92
N SER A 867 -4.54 -7.61 22.29
CA SER A 867 -3.14 -7.38 22.67
C SER A 867 -3.09 -6.60 23.98
N ILE A 868 -2.34 -7.12 24.95
CA ILE A 868 -2.11 -6.46 26.24
C ILE A 868 -0.86 -5.59 26.13
N HIS A 869 -0.84 -4.41 26.76
CA HIS A 869 0.37 -3.62 26.87
C HIS A 869 1.41 -4.26 27.78
N SER A 870 2.69 -4.02 27.46
CA SER A 870 3.80 -4.73 28.07
C SER A 870 4.12 -4.39 29.52
N SER A 871 3.38 -3.50 30.17
CA SER A 871 3.56 -3.24 31.60
C SER A 871 2.93 -4.32 32.48
N GLU A 872 3.59 -4.60 33.61
CA GLU A 872 3.10 -5.51 34.66
C GLU A 872 1.80 -4.99 35.26
N PHE A 873 0.85 -5.87 35.59
CA PHE A 873 -0.39 -5.47 36.24
C PHE A 873 -0.22 -5.44 37.75
N PHE A 874 -0.49 -4.28 38.36
CA PHE A 874 -0.37 -4.14 39.82
C PHE A 874 -1.63 -4.61 40.58
N SER A 875 -2.75 -4.75 39.88
CA SER A 875 -4.05 -5.16 40.43
C SER A 875 -4.81 -6.06 39.45
N ASP A 876 -6.00 -6.49 39.85
CA ASP A 876 -6.94 -7.12 38.92
C ASP A 876 -7.43 -6.09 37.89
N HIS A 877 -7.58 -6.55 36.66
CA HIS A 877 -8.02 -5.76 35.52
C HIS A 877 -9.16 -6.47 34.79
N ILE A 878 -10.12 -5.67 34.33
CA ILE A 878 -11.23 -6.09 33.49
C ILE A 878 -10.86 -5.82 32.03
N PHE A 879 -11.02 -6.84 31.20
CA PHE A 879 -10.89 -6.81 29.75
C PHE A 879 -12.26 -7.04 29.17
N MET A 880 -12.75 -6.11 28.36
CA MET A 880 -13.98 -6.30 27.59
C MET A 880 -13.71 -6.07 26.12
N TRP A 881 -14.25 -6.92 25.25
CA TRP A 881 -14.15 -6.72 23.82
C TRP A 881 -15.33 -7.29 23.05
N TYR A 882 -15.50 -6.78 21.83
CA TYR A 882 -16.40 -7.31 20.80
C TYR A 882 -15.60 -7.52 19.52
N ASP A 883 -15.77 -8.67 18.86
CA ASP A 883 -15.04 -9.06 17.64
C ASP A 883 -16.01 -9.48 16.52
N GLU A 884 -15.85 -8.88 15.34
CA GLU A 884 -16.62 -9.15 14.11
C GLU A 884 -16.38 -10.57 13.56
N LEU A 885 -15.15 -11.10 13.69
CA LEU A 885 -14.76 -12.39 13.12
C LEU A 885 -15.45 -13.57 13.82
N CYS A 886 -15.96 -13.36 15.04
CA CYS A 886 -16.82 -14.31 15.72
C CYS A 886 -18.20 -14.48 15.09
N CYS A 887 -18.60 -13.59 14.16
CA CYS A 887 -19.96 -13.58 13.61
C CYS A 887 -19.97 -13.79 12.09
N LEU A 888 -18.86 -13.53 11.40
CA LEU A 888 -18.75 -13.64 9.94
C LEU A 888 -17.54 -14.48 9.52
N GLN A 889 -17.77 -15.74 9.16
CA GLN A 889 -16.92 -16.43 8.18
C GLN A 889 -17.72 -16.77 6.92
N ASN A 890 -18.00 -15.73 6.13
CA ASN A 890 -18.21 -15.84 4.69
C ASN A 890 -16.90 -15.51 3.97
N SER A 891 -16.05 -16.52 3.77
CA SER A 891 -15.08 -16.53 2.66
C SER A 891 -14.79 -17.93 2.09
N LYS A 892 -15.66 -18.91 2.38
CA LYS A 892 -15.76 -20.18 1.63
C LYS A 892 -17.24 -20.46 1.37
N PRO A 893 -17.69 -20.64 0.10
CA PRO A 893 -19.09 -20.89 -0.20
C PRO A 893 -19.56 -22.33 0.11
N GLU A 894 -18.87 -23.07 0.99
CA GLU A 894 -19.19 -24.48 1.27
C GLU A 894 -19.47 -24.79 2.75
N LYS A 895 -19.77 -23.81 3.60
CA LYS A 895 -20.30 -24.10 4.94
C LYS A 895 -21.50 -23.23 5.30
N GLU A 896 -22.53 -23.92 5.76
CA GLU A 896 -23.89 -23.49 6.04
C GLU A 896 -23.97 -22.28 6.99
N ASN A 897 -25.05 -21.50 6.85
CA ASN A 897 -25.34 -20.30 7.64
C ASN A 897 -25.28 -20.61 9.15
N MET A 898 -24.56 -19.79 9.93
CA MET A 898 -24.61 -19.81 11.40
C MET A 898 -26.05 -19.67 11.94
N ASP A 899 -26.93 -18.97 11.23
CA ASP A 899 -28.36 -18.87 11.54
C ASP A 899 -29.10 -20.22 11.41
N GLU A 900 -28.72 -21.07 10.44
CA GLU A 900 -29.25 -22.43 10.29
C GLU A 900 -28.64 -23.39 11.34
N LEU A 901 -27.36 -23.22 11.65
CA LEU A 901 -26.66 -23.99 12.69
C LEU A 901 -27.28 -23.74 14.08
N MET A 902 -27.60 -22.48 14.41
CA MET A 902 -28.27 -22.10 15.65
C MET A 902 -29.77 -22.48 15.65
N ALA A 903 -30.41 -22.58 14.48
CA ALA A 903 -31.78 -23.10 14.34
C ALA A 903 -31.85 -24.64 14.43
N SER A 904 -30.77 -25.36 14.14
CA SER A 904 -30.71 -26.83 14.16
C SER A 904 -30.29 -27.38 15.53
N TYR A 905 -31.21 -27.51 16.50
CA TYR A 905 -31.02 -28.32 17.72
C TYR A 905 -29.70 -28.15 18.52
N ILE A 906 -29.07 -26.96 18.53
CA ILE A 906 -27.86 -26.71 19.35
C ILE A 906 -28.24 -25.95 20.62
N PRO A 907 -28.18 -26.57 21.83
CA PRO A 907 -28.63 -25.91 23.04
C PRO A 907 -27.53 -25.13 23.78
N LYS A 908 -26.23 -25.45 23.62
CA LYS A 908 -25.16 -24.91 24.50
C LYS A 908 -23.84 -24.62 23.80
N VAL A 909 -23.27 -23.44 24.10
CA VAL A 909 -21.94 -23.01 23.64
C VAL A 909 -21.07 -22.69 24.86
N SER A 910 -19.89 -23.31 24.94
CA SER A 910 -18.91 -23.12 26.02
C SER A 910 -17.78 -22.20 25.56
N PHE A 911 -17.45 -21.21 26.39
CA PHE A 911 -16.38 -20.24 26.16
C PHE A 911 -15.29 -20.48 27.21
N GLU A 912 -14.06 -20.72 26.77
CA GLU A 912 -12.90 -20.93 27.65
C GLU A 912 -11.87 -19.83 27.44
N PHE A 913 -11.66 -19.03 28.48
CA PHE A 913 -10.77 -17.89 28.46
C PHE A 913 -9.38 -18.26 28.95
N PHE A 914 -8.37 -17.69 28.30
CA PHE A 914 -6.99 -17.94 28.66
C PHE A 914 -6.14 -16.68 28.52
N ALA A 915 -5.03 -16.65 29.26
CA ALA A 915 -3.99 -15.65 29.13
C ALA A 915 -2.68 -16.32 28.71
N GLN A 916 -1.98 -15.75 27.75
CA GLN A 916 -0.68 -16.22 27.27
C GLN A 916 0.38 -15.13 27.43
N SER A 917 1.63 -15.55 27.63
CA SER A 917 2.79 -14.67 27.80
C SER A 917 4.05 -15.34 27.22
N GLY A 918 4.82 -14.61 26.41
CA GLY A 918 6.11 -15.03 25.86
C GLY A 918 6.10 -15.73 24.49
N ASN A 919 7.29 -16.12 24.02
CA ASN A 919 7.57 -16.70 22.68
C ASN A 919 7.06 -18.15 22.46
N THR A 920 6.51 -18.79 23.49
CA THR A 920 6.01 -20.16 23.38
C THR A 920 4.50 -20.13 23.17
N TRP A 921 4.01 -20.77 22.10
CA TRP A 921 2.58 -21.07 21.88
C TRP A 921 2.02 -22.09 22.89
N LYS A 922 2.39 -21.95 24.17
CA LYS A 922 1.90 -22.79 25.27
C LYS A 922 0.96 -21.94 26.11
N LYS A 923 -0.32 -22.32 26.12
CA LYS A 923 -1.34 -21.77 27.02
C LYS A 923 -0.84 -21.92 28.47
N ARG A 924 -0.81 -20.83 29.26
CA ARG A 924 -0.49 -20.93 30.70
C ARG A 924 -1.69 -21.55 31.44
N GLU A 925 -1.43 -22.13 32.61
CA GLU A 925 -2.49 -22.66 33.49
C GLU A 925 -3.53 -21.58 33.85
N ASN A 926 -4.82 -21.97 33.93
CA ASN A 926 -6.02 -21.14 34.17
C ASN A 926 -6.00 -20.25 35.44
N ASN A 927 -4.94 -20.28 36.25
CA ASN A 927 -4.87 -19.63 37.56
C ASN A 927 -4.78 -18.09 37.50
N MET A 928 -4.66 -17.50 36.30
CA MET A 928 -4.58 -16.04 36.11
C MET A 928 -5.96 -15.40 35.87
N ILE A 929 -6.94 -16.17 35.41
CA ILE A 929 -8.31 -15.70 35.20
C ILE A 929 -9.07 -15.84 36.51
N ARG A 930 -9.62 -14.72 37.01
CA ARG A 930 -10.37 -14.64 38.27
C ARG A 930 -11.88 -14.62 38.08
N GLY A 931 -12.31 -14.54 36.83
CA GLY A 931 -13.70 -14.61 36.42
C GLY A 931 -13.84 -14.24 34.96
N CYS A 932 -14.94 -14.65 34.36
CA CYS A 932 -15.25 -14.34 32.97
C CYS A 932 -16.76 -14.11 32.79
N GLY A 933 -17.12 -13.48 31.68
CA GLY A 933 -18.49 -13.27 31.30
C GLY A 933 -18.67 -13.14 29.80
N VAL A 934 -19.86 -13.51 29.34
CA VAL A 934 -20.29 -13.42 27.94
C VAL A 934 -21.71 -12.83 27.90
N CYS A 935 -21.93 -11.91 26.97
CA CYS A 935 -23.26 -11.38 26.66
C CYS A 935 -23.57 -11.63 25.18
N PRO A 936 -24.53 -12.51 24.84
CA PRO A 936 -25.06 -12.57 23.47
C PRO A 936 -25.81 -11.27 23.14
N ILE A 937 -25.80 -10.86 21.87
CA ILE A 937 -26.52 -9.69 21.35
C ILE A 937 -27.50 -10.14 20.27
N TYR A 938 -28.74 -9.63 20.33
CA TYR A 938 -29.79 -9.87 19.33
C TYR A 938 -30.30 -8.58 18.68
N ASP A 939 -30.83 -8.65 17.45
CA ASP A 939 -31.23 -7.48 16.64
C ASP A 939 -32.38 -6.65 17.24
N THR A 940 -33.36 -7.29 17.87
CA THR A 940 -34.52 -6.63 18.50
C THR A 940 -34.15 -5.86 19.78
N GLU A 941 -33.00 -6.15 20.39
CA GLU A 941 -32.62 -5.58 21.69
C GLU A 941 -32.04 -4.16 21.57
N TYR A 942 -31.67 -3.70 20.37
CA TYR A 942 -30.98 -2.40 20.22
C TYR A 942 -31.90 -1.20 20.47
N PHE A 943 -33.14 -1.20 19.97
CA PHE A 943 -34.07 -0.07 20.15
C PHE A 943 -34.56 0.07 21.59
N ASP A 944 -34.75 -1.05 22.28
CA ASP A 944 -35.06 -1.07 23.71
C ASP A 944 -33.83 -0.71 24.54
N PHE A 945 -32.64 -1.15 24.14
CA PHE A 945 -31.37 -0.75 24.75
C PHE A 945 -31.13 0.76 24.64
N ILE A 946 -31.29 1.40 23.47
CA ILE A 946 -31.10 2.85 23.32
C ILE A 946 -32.06 3.62 24.23
N LYS A 947 -33.35 3.23 24.29
CA LYS A 947 -34.34 3.85 25.19
C LYS A 947 -33.99 3.65 26.67
N GLN A 948 -33.58 2.45 27.05
CA GLN A 948 -33.17 2.13 28.42
C GLN A 948 -31.89 2.87 28.81
N MET A 949 -30.94 2.99 27.88
CA MET A 949 -29.70 3.73 28.07
C MET A 949 -29.93 5.22 28.23
N GLU A 950 -30.80 5.84 27.44
CA GLU A 950 -31.17 7.25 27.60
C GLU A 950 -31.72 7.51 29.02
N LEU A 951 -32.56 6.61 29.53
CA LEU A 951 -33.11 6.64 30.89
C LEU A 951 -32.03 6.43 31.97
N GLU A 952 -31.15 5.43 31.82
CA GLU A 952 -30.07 5.15 32.77
C GLU A 952 -29.00 6.25 32.79
N LEU A 953 -28.73 6.89 31.65
CA LEU A 953 -27.87 8.06 31.53
C LEU A 953 -28.48 9.29 32.21
N GLU A 954 -29.77 9.56 31.98
CA GLU A 954 -30.47 10.64 32.70
C GLU A 954 -30.42 10.42 34.22
N MET A 955 -30.64 9.19 34.69
CA MET A 955 -30.57 8.85 36.11
C MET A 955 -29.15 8.98 36.69
N THR A 956 -28.13 8.52 35.97
CA THR A 956 -26.73 8.58 36.41
C THR A 956 -26.21 10.02 36.42
N LEU A 957 -26.55 10.82 35.40
CA LEU A 957 -26.21 12.25 35.35
C LEU A 957 -26.94 13.05 36.43
N GLN A 958 -28.20 12.72 36.74
CA GLN A 958 -28.93 13.29 37.88
C GLN A 958 -28.30 12.89 39.22
N SER A 959 -27.85 11.64 39.37
CA SER A 959 -27.13 11.17 40.58
C SER A 959 -25.83 11.94 40.78
N ILE A 960 -25.02 12.09 39.73
CA ILE A 960 -23.75 12.84 39.76
C ILE A 960 -24.00 14.33 40.05
N ALA A 961 -25.04 14.94 39.48
CA ALA A 961 -25.43 16.32 39.76
C ALA A 961 -25.91 16.50 41.22
N ASN A 962 -26.65 15.52 41.75
CA ASN A 962 -27.16 15.52 43.12
C ASN A 962 -26.04 15.31 44.15
N GLU A 963 -25.11 14.37 43.94
CA GLU A 963 -23.96 14.14 44.82
C GLU A 963 -22.98 15.33 44.87
N ARG A 964 -22.76 16.00 43.72
CA ARG A 964 -21.97 17.24 43.68
C ARG A 964 -22.66 18.41 44.36
N SER A 965 -23.99 18.48 44.29
CA SER A 965 -24.77 19.47 45.04
C SER A 965 -24.76 19.19 46.56
N ALA A 966 -24.69 17.92 46.96
CA ALA A 966 -24.60 17.48 48.36
C ALA A 966 -23.21 17.77 48.97
N GLN A 967 -22.12 17.46 48.24
CA GLN A 967 -20.75 17.82 48.67
C GLN A 967 -20.52 19.34 48.78
N CYS A 968 -21.29 20.15 48.04
CA CYS A 968 -21.24 21.61 48.13
C CYS A 968 -22.07 22.18 49.31
N ASN A 969 -22.99 21.39 49.87
CA ASN A 969 -23.83 21.78 51.01
C ASN A 969 -23.23 21.35 52.36
N ASP A 970 -22.42 20.29 52.41
CA ASP A 970 -21.78 19.80 53.65
C ASP A 970 -20.59 20.65 54.16
N LYS A 971 -20.18 21.69 53.42
CA LYS A 971 -19.17 22.67 53.88
C LYS A 971 -19.74 23.95 54.50
N LYS A 972 -21.04 24.01 54.82
CA LYS A 972 -21.68 25.23 55.37
C LYS A 972 -22.01 25.24 56.86
N GLU A 973 -21.75 24.17 57.61
CA GLU A 973 -21.92 24.18 59.07
C GLU A 973 -20.59 24.06 59.82
N LYS A 974 -19.79 25.13 59.76
CA LYS A 974 -18.92 25.59 60.86
C LYS A 974 -18.28 26.95 60.49
N LEU A 975 -18.43 27.91 61.42
CA LEU A 975 -17.87 29.28 61.50
C LEU A 975 -18.70 30.44 60.91
N GLY A 976 -19.01 31.43 61.77
CA GLY A 976 -19.50 32.77 61.43
C GLY A 976 -18.36 33.76 61.07
N PRO A 977 -18.60 35.09 61.06
CA PRO A 977 -19.18 35.83 59.92
C PRO A 977 -18.20 36.79 59.19
N LYS A 978 -18.63 37.22 57.97
CA LYS A 978 -18.10 38.27 57.02
C LYS A 978 -17.12 37.73 55.96
N GLN A 979 -17.21 37.99 54.64
CA GLN A 979 -17.98 38.90 53.75
C GLN A 979 -18.05 38.25 52.32
N PRO A 980 -18.79 38.79 51.33
CA PRO A 980 -19.52 38.00 50.32
C PRO A 980 -18.69 37.59 49.08
N CYS A 981 -18.71 36.31 48.72
CA CYS A 981 -18.32 35.85 47.39
C CYS A 981 -19.45 36.09 46.37
N LYS A 982 -19.11 36.79 45.29
CA LYS A 982 -19.95 36.98 44.09
C LYS A 982 -20.33 35.61 43.52
N LYS A 983 -21.64 35.37 43.38
CA LYS A 983 -22.21 34.28 42.57
C LYS A 983 -21.76 34.49 41.12
N PHE A 984 -20.96 33.56 40.58
CA PHE A 984 -20.61 33.48 39.16
C PHE A 984 -21.25 32.23 38.53
N PHE A 985 -22.57 32.09 38.64
CA PHE A 985 -23.37 31.27 37.72
C PHE A 985 -24.81 31.84 37.71
N PRO A 986 -25.41 32.14 36.55
CA PRO A 986 -26.82 32.45 36.49
C PRO A 986 -27.63 31.18 36.80
N PRO A 987 -28.82 31.28 37.41
CA PRO A 987 -29.67 30.12 37.64
C PRO A 987 -30.08 29.51 36.31
N PHE A 988 -29.89 28.19 36.18
CA PHE A 988 -30.39 27.39 35.07
C PHE A 988 -31.89 27.66 34.86
N GLN A 989 -32.23 28.32 33.75
CA GLN A 989 -33.62 28.50 33.36
C GLN A 989 -34.17 27.18 32.82
N THR A 990 -35.20 26.67 33.49
CA THR A 990 -35.99 25.46 33.19
C THR A 990 -36.72 25.47 31.84
N GLY A 991 -36.45 26.46 30.97
CA GLY A 991 -37.14 26.66 29.69
C GLY A 991 -36.55 25.90 28.50
N ILE A 992 -35.28 25.46 28.56
CA ILE A 992 -34.59 24.85 27.41
C ILE A 992 -35.13 23.42 27.12
N TRP A 993 -35.50 22.68 28.16
CA TRP A 993 -36.01 21.29 28.05
C TRP A 993 -37.43 21.17 27.47
N LYS A 994 -38.24 22.24 27.49
CA LYS A 994 -39.59 22.23 26.92
C LYS A 994 -39.60 22.36 25.38
N SER A 995 -38.52 22.87 24.78
CA SER A 995 -38.45 23.07 23.33
C SER A 995 -37.98 21.83 22.56
N ALA A 996 -37.12 21.00 23.15
CA ALA A 996 -36.61 19.77 22.54
C ALA A 996 -37.66 18.64 22.50
N THR A 997 -38.56 18.59 23.48
CA THR A 997 -39.63 17.57 23.55
C THR A 997 -40.85 17.90 22.70
N GLN A 998 -41.03 19.17 22.28
CA GLN A 998 -42.17 19.57 21.45
C GLN A 998 -41.97 19.17 19.97
N GLY A 999 -40.75 19.16 19.45
CA GLY A 999 -40.45 18.68 18.09
C GLY A 999 -40.59 17.16 17.91
N LEU A 1000 -40.49 16.38 18.99
CA LEU A 1000 -40.65 14.92 18.98
C LEU A 1000 -42.12 14.46 18.98
N LYS A 1001 -43.07 15.33 19.38
CA LYS A 1001 -44.50 14.99 19.32
C LYS A 1001 -45.09 15.09 17.91
N ASP A 1002 -44.49 15.90 17.04
CA ASP A 1002 -45.02 16.12 15.69
C ASP A 1002 -44.53 15.05 14.67
N ILE A 1003 -43.51 14.26 15.03
CA ILE A 1003 -42.96 13.19 14.16
C ILE A 1003 -43.60 11.81 14.45
N LEU A 1004 -44.21 11.62 15.62
CA LEU A 1004 -44.86 10.35 16.00
C LEU A 1004 -46.31 10.20 15.49
N PHE A 1005 -46.76 11.03 14.55
CA PHE A 1005 -48.10 10.95 13.94
C PHE A 1005 -48.14 10.89 12.39
N LEU A 1006 -47.02 10.55 11.75
CA LEU A 1006 -46.92 10.10 10.34
C LEU A 1006 -46.11 8.81 10.29
#